data_AF-A0A7C4LNS8-F1
#
_entry.id   AF-A0A7C4LNS8-F1
#
_cell.length_a   1.000
_cell.length_b   1.000
_cell.length_c   1.000
_cell.angle_alpha   90.00
_cell.angle_beta   90.00
_cell.angle_gamma   90.00
#
_symmetry.space_group_name_H-M   'P 1'
#
loop_
_entity.id
_entity.type
_entity.pdbx_description
1 polymer ?
#
loop_
_entity_poly.entity_id
_entity_poly.type
_entity_poly.pdbx_seq_one_letter_code
_entity_poly.pdbx_strand_id
1 'polypeptide(L)'
;MPALAALSALFIVAPVRAQVLYTDTGSPTNPPWSQIRPTLNVEAPDSGPVYGSVINVNNAAVEVGLYGDRPISVRSQRLHVPCHTSTTSFGNFTRWFQTDGNTHVIRLFVNDENTATDRTNTVRTEVFHASGWNYADNVTFEWTGRYTVAHRQQGYMIFQSKNDDNDWSVSLSLTSSGRLIVNNRVAPDVTVTNLNGSVRNFDGLGFDVRVLDDGLFYKVWIDGVLYASNSYARPTAQTKFRWGSYLGAGTLVPPSDYNLILVSGVQIKSWPGNLATATTTITKANNTTSLDTGSSWVGGVTPGLYNQARWNSTVAGANTTTLGSDQTWAGIKIVNPGGLVTINGSAILSLDASGLDMSAATQDLVVNCPVQMPVSSLWNVAAGRTATFGGIISGYPGLTLNGGGVVLLRAANSYRGNTIVSNGTLVANHNSALGAGSLLLNGGSLSNSASCTLGNEVQLNASAIVGVAASQNLTLSGVISGANSLTKTGTGTLTLSGANTYVGLTTVNAGTVNVEKKQSSANGGWLIGSSSTAAATVNFNSGSTINVAGDKAITLGASGVGAKPTLNVAGTVVNNGSLNVNRRTSTLNLNSGANWTQNGNMAIQPFPSTSYSSILTVNSGATFTYTGSSAITLAPSGNNSGGARLNIFGGTFTTGQKFANTSSSTAGTGTADINFSHGGTLKLSASIPDLFTTTGSTNKVSLGTGGGVVDTAGFSTTLRTIIEGSGSLTLKSSSGSGTLTLSGVNTYSGDTTIQAGTLAIQVASLATNSTVSIAQGAVLRLDFTTTNTVAGLVTNGVALPPGVYNLGNAAPFIVGTGSLKVAGTVPPPPPIIAPVTVSGTNLVVSVPTVSGANYVLQSATNLTQTIHWQNESTNVGTGGSLILDVPIQPGKQQKYLRFWGY
;
A
#
# COMPACT_ATOMS: atom_id res chain seq x y z
N MET A 1 8.82 31.58 -14.04
CA MET A 1 8.18 30.26 -13.83
C MET A 1 7.62 30.21 -12.41
N PRO A 2 6.31 30.39 -12.19
CA PRO A 2 5.70 30.04 -10.91
C PRO A 2 4.50 29.11 -11.16
N ALA A 3 4.73 27.80 -11.09
CA ALA A 3 3.66 26.78 -11.07
C ALA A 3 4.21 25.49 -10.45
N LEU A 4 4.68 25.56 -9.20
CA LEU A 4 5.09 24.37 -8.45
C LEU A 4 4.97 24.53 -6.91
N ALA A 5 4.17 25.49 -6.45
CA ALA A 5 3.97 25.78 -5.03
C ALA A 5 2.48 25.70 -4.65
N ALA A 6 1.87 24.54 -4.86
CA ALA A 6 0.59 24.21 -4.24
C ALA A 6 0.34 22.70 -4.37
N LEU A 7 0.88 21.90 -3.43
CA LEU A 7 0.34 20.63 -2.93
C LEU A 7 1.41 19.98 -2.03
N SER A 8 1.48 20.44 -0.79
CA SER A 8 2.38 19.91 0.25
C SER A 8 1.72 20.09 1.62
N ALA A 9 0.56 19.47 1.81
CA ALA A 9 -0.19 19.58 3.06
C ALA A 9 -0.49 18.19 3.62
N LEU A 10 0.38 17.69 4.50
CA LEU A 10 0.03 17.06 5.78
C LEU A 10 1.33 16.72 6.57
N PHE A 11 1.24 16.78 7.91
CA PHE A 11 2.27 16.52 8.94
C PHE A 11 3.26 17.64 9.28
N ILE A 12 2.77 18.58 10.11
CA ILE A 12 3.58 19.10 11.23
C ILE A 12 3.06 18.38 12.48
N VAL A 13 3.97 17.71 13.18
CA VAL A 13 3.75 17.01 14.44
C VAL A 13 3.13 17.97 15.46
N ALA A 14 2.08 17.52 16.16
CA ALA A 14 1.48 18.18 17.32
C ALA A 14 2.57 18.60 18.34
N PRO A 15 2.35 19.64 19.17
CA PRO A 15 3.41 20.19 20.02
C PRO A 15 3.89 19.13 21.00
N VAL A 16 5.14 18.70 20.81
CA VAL A 16 5.88 17.92 21.82
C VAL A 16 5.96 18.80 23.07
N ARG A 17 5.76 18.18 24.24
CA ARG A 17 6.07 18.72 25.59
C ARG A 17 7.14 19.80 25.54
N ALA A 18 6.95 20.92 26.25
CA ALA A 18 7.95 21.98 26.41
C ALA A 18 9.33 21.37 26.70
N GLN A 19 10.18 21.33 25.67
CA GLN A 19 11.49 20.70 25.75
C GLN A 19 12.42 21.70 26.43
N VAL A 20 13.09 21.28 27.50
CA VAL A 20 14.10 22.10 28.16
C VAL A 20 15.28 22.24 27.19
N LEU A 21 15.52 23.45 26.69
CA LEU A 21 16.58 23.73 25.71
C LEU A 21 17.94 23.96 26.36
N TYR A 22 17.94 24.45 27.60
CA TYR A 22 19.14 24.73 28.37
C TYR A 22 18.82 24.82 29.87
N THR A 23 19.86 24.84 30.70
CA THR A 23 19.80 25.19 32.11
C THR A 23 20.79 26.31 32.40
N ASP A 24 20.38 27.31 33.19
CA ASP A 24 21.26 28.36 33.68
C ASP A 24 21.70 28.01 35.11
N THR A 25 23.01 27.96 35.34
CA THR A 25 23.59 27.62 36.65
C THR A 25 23.43 28.71 37.70
N GLY A 26 23.20 29.97 37.30
CA GLY A 26 23.07 31.12 38.18
C GLY A 26 24.34 31.51 38.95
N SER A 27 25.47 30.78 38.80
CA SER A 27 26.74 31.04 39.47
C SER A 27 27.92 30.94 38.49
N PRO A 28 28.75 32.00 38.33
CA PRO A 28 28.58 33.32 38.94
C PRO A 28 27.27 33.97 38.49
N THR A 29 26.72 34.89 39.27
CA THR A 29 25.47 35.59 38.92
C THR A 29 25.68 36.44 37.66
N ASN A 30 24.60 36.75 36.93
CA ASN A 30 24.67 37.71 35.81
C ASN A 30 24.57 39.14 36.37
N PRO A 31 25.67 39.92 36.45
CA PRO A 31 25.58 41.28 37.00
C PRO A 31 24.73 42.18 36.08
N PRO A 32 23.88 43.07 36.64
CA PRO A 32 23.18 44.07 35.85
C PRO A 32 24.17 45.11 35.30
N TRP A 33 23.78 45.76 34.19
CA TRP A 33 24.64 46.74 33.51
C TRP A 33 25.15 47.86 34.42
N SER A 34 24.34 48.30 35.38
CA SER A 34 24.71 49.32 36.38
C SER A 34 25.90 48.94 37.25
N GLN A 35 26.18 47.65 37.44
CA GLN A 35 27.35 47.14 38.17
C GLN A 35 28.55 46.91 37.24
N ILE A 36 28.31 46.61 35.97
CA ILE A 36 29.36 46.36 34.97
C ILE A 36 30.00 47.67 34.54
N ARG A 37 29.17 48.64 34.11
CA ARG A 37 29.63 49.87 33.46
C ARG A 37 30.73 50.63 34.21
N PRO A 38 30.66 50.83 35.54
CA PRO A 38 31.71 51.54 36.29
C PRO A 38 33.05 50.80 36.37
N THR A 39 33.05 49.49 36.09
CA THR A 39 34.25 48.63 36.17
C THR A 39 34.99 48.47 34.84
N LEU A 40 34.37 48.90 33.73
CA LEU A 40 34.93 48.76 32.39
C LEU A 40 36.01 49.81 32.14
N ASN A 41 37.13 49.38 31.56
CA ASN A 41 38.14 50.31 31.04
C ASN A 41 37.84 50.65 29.58
N VAL A 42 36.87 51.55 29.36
CA VAL A 42 36.33 51.88 28.02
C VAL A 42 37.35 52.52 27.07
N GLU A 43 38.49 52.99 27.58
CA GLU A 43 39.58 53.59 26.80
C GLU A 43 40.69 52.56 26.45
N ALA A 44 40.62 51.33 26.99
CA ALA A 44 41.63 50.31 26.75
C ALA A 44 41.29 49.41 25.55
N PRO A 45 42.31 48.87 24.85
CA PRO A 45 42.13 47.85 23.81
C PRO A 45 41.50 46.53 24.28
N ASP A 46 41.38 46.31 25.59
CA ASP A 46 40.56 45.27 26.21
C ASP A 46 39.86 45.90 27.43
N SER A 47 38.54 46.05 27.35
CA SER A 47 37.72 46.69 28.38
C SER A 47 37.66 45.91 29.70
N GLY A 48 38.22 44.69 29.75
CA GLY A 48 38.27 43.80 30.91
C GLY A 48 37.20 42.70 30.86
N PRO A 49 37.44 41.55 31.52
CA PRO A 49 36.51 40.43 31.49
C PRO A 49 35.20 40.73 32.22
N VAL A 50 34.09 40.24 31.67
CA VAL A 50 32.76 40.29 32.27
C VAL A 50 32.18 38.88 32.29
N TYR A 51 32.28 38.25 33.47
CA TYR A 51 31.78 36.91 33.69
C TYR A 51 30.29 36.94 34.08
N GLY A 52 29.56 35.93 33.63
CA GLY A 52 28.19 35.68 34.03
C GLY A 52 27.94 34.17 34.14
N SER A 53 26.69 33.81 34.39
CA SER A 53 26.30 32.44 34.67
C SER A 53 26.58 31.52 33.48
N VAL A 54 26.86 30.25 33.77
CA VAL A 54 27.07 29.23 32.73
C VAL A 54 25.73 28.70 32.26
N ILE A 55 25.51 28.70 30.94
CA ILE A 55 24.42 28.00 30.27
C ILE A 55 24.87 26.59 29.93
N ASN A 56 24.18 25.58 30.43
CA ASN A 56 24.38 24.20 30.00
C ASN A 56 23.31 23.87 28.95
N VAL A 57 23.74 23.74 27.69
CA VAL A 57 22.85 23.50 26.54
C VAL A 57 22.39 22.03 26.53
N ASN A 58 21.12 21.82 26.23
CA ASN A 58 20.63 20.49 25.95
C ASN A 58 20.94 20.12 24.49
N ASN A 59 22.15 19.63 24.23
CA ASN A 59 22.62 19.36 22.86
C ASN A 59 21.72 18.39 22.10
N ALA A 60 21.12 17.40 22.79
CA ALA A 60 20.17 16.49 22.17
C ALA A 60 18.89 17.18 21.64
N ALA A 61 18.55 18.37 22.15
CA ALA A 61 17.45 19.20 21.68
C ALA A 61 17.87 20.23 20.63
N VAL A 62 19.09 20.76 20.76
CA VAL A 62 19.56 21.96 20.04
C VAL A 62 20.39 21.60 18.81
N GLU A 63 21.29 20.63 18.94
CA GLU A 63 22.22 20.17 17.91
C GLU A 63 21.58 19.09 17.02
N VAL A 64 20.41 19.40 16.49
CA VAL A 64 19.62 18.51 15.62
C VAL A 64 19.33 19.20 14.28
N GLY A 65 19.18 18.48 13.18
CA GLY A 65 18.95 19.12 11.87
C GLY A 65 20.16 18.99 10.97
N LEU A 66 20.21 19.76 9.89
CA LEU A 66 21.21 19.59 8.84
C LEU A 66 22.58 20.16 9.25
N TYR A 67 22.58 21.22 10.05
CA TYR A 67 23.80 21.90 10.48
C TYR A 67 24.05 21.80 11.99
N GLY A 68 23.15 21.18 12.75
CA GLY A 68 23.16 21.26 14.21
C GLY A 68 24.32 20.50 14.88
N ASP A 69 24.68 19.34 14.37
CA ASP A 69 25.60 18.37 15.01
C ASP A 69 27.05 18.42 14.49
N ARG A 70 27.32 19.30 13.52
CA ARG A 70 28.66 19.47 12.94
C ARG A 70 29.50 20.46 13.76
N PRO A 71 30.84 20.37 13.70
CA PRO A 71 31.71 21.33 14.37
C PRO A 71 31.56 22.73 13.80
N ILE A 72 31.69 23.73 14.69
CA ILE A 72 31.90 25.11 14.29
C ILE A 72 33.22 25.20 13.53
N SER A 73 33.17 25.66 12.28
CA SER A 73 34.34 25.81 11.40
C SER A 73 34.31 27.19 10.76
N VAL A 74 34.83 28.17 11.49
CA VAL A 74 35.04 29.55 11.02
C VAL A 74 36.45 29.97 11.37
N ARG A 75 37.27 30.33 10.38
CA ARG A 75 38.64 30.80 10.61
C ARG A 75 38.61 32.20 11.24
N SER A 76 39.50 32.51 12.19
CA SER A 76 39.69 33.87 12.70
C SER A 76 38.38 34.56 13.17
N GLN A 77 37.62 33.90 14.06
CA GLN A 77 36.42 34.49 14.64
C GLN A 77 36.77 35.70 15.51
N ARG A 78 35.89 36.71 15.49
CA ARG A 78 35.93 37.87 16.37
C ARG A 78 34.59 38.01 17.07
N LEU A 79 34.62 38.50 18.29
CA LEU A 79 33.44 38.78 19.10
C LEU A 79 33.26 40.29 19.25
N HIS A 80 32.02 40.74 19.05
CA HIS A 80 31.54 42.05 19.43
C HIS A 80 30.59 41.87 20.61
N VAL A 81 30.86 42.54 21.72
CA VAL A 81 30.01 42.61 22.92
C VAL A 81 29.71 44.07 23.23
N PRO A 82 28.76 44.40 24.13
CA PRO A 82 28.36 45.79 24.38
C PRO A 82 29.51 46.74 24.73
N CYS A 83 30.59 46.22 25.32
CA CYS A 83 31.76 46.99 25.74
C CYS A 83 33.00 46.83 24.87
N HIS A 84 32.96 46.04 23.78
CA HIS A 84 34.12 45.79 22.93
C HIS A 84 33.73 45.40 21.50
N THR A 85 34.37 46.01 20.49
CA THR A 85 33.94 45.87 19.09
C THR A 85 34.54 44.69 18.34
N SER A 86 35.71 44.19 18.76
CA SER A 86 36.45 43.13 18.04
C SER A 86 37.50 42.42 18.90
N THR A 87 37.10 41.44 19.71
CA THR A 87 38.03 40.65 20.55
C THR A 87 38.13 39.20 20.10
N THR A 88 39.27 38.54 20.40
CA THR A 88 39.46 37.08 20.29
C THR A 88 39.40 36.39 21.64
N SER A 89 39.24 37.14 22.74
CA SER A 89 39.22 36.63 24.11
C SER A 89 37.82 36.17 24.51
N PHE A 90 37.24 35.19 23.78
CA PHE A 90 35.86 34.73 23.99
C PHE A 90 35.56 34.33 25.44
N GLY A 91 36.52 33.68 26.11
CA GLY A 91 36.39 33.26 27.51
C GLY A 91 36.26 34.41 28.51
N ASN A 92 36.68 35.63 28.17
CA ASN A 92 36.59 36.79 29.06
C ASN A 92 35.15 37.35 29.18
N PHE A 93 34.22 36.94 28.31
CA PHE A 93 32.91 37.59 28.19
C PHE A 93 31.73 36.62 28.40
N THR A 94 31.87 35.69 29.37
CA THR A 94 30.89 34.61 29.57
C THR A 94 29.47 35.11 29.85
N ARG A 95 29.28 36.33 30.38
CA ARG A 95 27.94 36.92 30.52
C ARG A 95 27.19 36.96 29.19
N TRP A 96 27.84 37.41 28.12
CA TRP A 96 27.20 37.56 26.81
C TRP A 96 27.40 36.38 25.89
N PHE A 97 28.57 35.73 25.96
CA PHE A 97 28.96 34.72 25.00
C PHE A 97 29.64 33.53 25.66
N GLN A 98 29.26 32.33 25.26
CA GLN A 98 30.01 31.11 25.56
C GLN A 98 29.93 30.15 24.37
N THR A 99 30.78 29.14 24.39
CA THR A 99 30.66 27.97 23.53
C THR A 99 30.65 26.71 24.38
N ASP A 100 29.90 25.71 23.94
CA ASP A 100 29.87 24.36 24.53
C ASP A 100 30.53 23.31 23.62
N GLY A 101 31.27 23.76 22.60
CA GLY A 101 31.84 22.93 21.54
C GLY A 101 31.23 23.26 20.19
N ASN A 102 30.05 22.71 19.88
CA ASN A 102 29.40 22.89 18.59
C ASN A 102 28.37 24.02 18.59
N THR A 103 28.01 24.58 19.75
CA THR A 103 27.03 25.65 19.86
C THR A 103 27.63 26.93 20.43
N HIS A 104 27.30 28.06 19.78
CA HIS A 104 27.48 29.38 20.34
C HIS A 104 26.24 29.77 21.14
N VAL A 105 26.42 30.17 22.39
CA VAL A 105 25.35 30.69 23.24
C VAL A 105 25.51 32.20 23.31
N ILE A 106 24.49 32.92 22.86
CA ILE A 106 24.57 34.37 22.65
C ILE A 106 23.43 35.03 23.40
N ARG A 107 23.80 35.90 24.34
CA ARG A 107 22.87 36.62 25.23
C ARG A 107 22.99 38.12 25.09
N LEU A 108 21.87 38.81 25.32
CA LEU A 108 21.79 40.24 25.59
C LEU A 108 20.84 40.47 26.74
N PHE A 109 21.22 41.32 27.69
CA PHE A 109 20.43 41.57 28.89
C PHE A 109 19.79 42.95 28.86
N VAL A 110 18.72 43.09 29.64
CA VAL A 110 18.01 44.35 29.82
C VAL A 110 18.97 45.43 30.32
N ASN A 111 18.80 46.63 29.79
CA ASN A 111 19.60 47.83 30.08
C ASN A 111 21.09 47.72 29.73
N ASP A 112 21.55 46.69 29.01
CA ASP A 112 22.88 46.73 28.41
C ASP A 112 22.95 47.96 27.47
N GLU A 113 24.07 48.67 27.46
CA GLU A 113 24.32 49.84 26.61
C GLU A 113 25.58 49.63 25.77
N ASN A 114 25.64 50.25 24.59
CA ASN A 114 26.84 50.20 23.76
C ASN A 114 27.86 51.22 24.28
N THR A 115 28.98 50.73 24.81
CA THR A 115 30.16 51.54 25.15
C THR A 115 31.35 51.27 24.23
N ALA A 116 31.19 50.34 23.28
CA ALA A 116 32.24 49.94 22.36
C ALA A 116 32.45 50.95 21.21
N THR A 117 31.44 51.79 20.90
CA THR A 117 31.49 52.81 19.84
C THR A 117 30.72 54.06 20.23
N ASP A 118 30.88 55.13 19.46
CA ASP A 118 30.13 56.39 19.52
C ASP A 118 28.63 56.26 19.21
N ARG A 119 28.19 55.15 18.60
CA ARG A 119 26.78 54.91 18.25
C ARG A 119 25.94 54.55 19.47
N THR A 120 25.27 55.55 20.04
CA THR A 120 24.30 55.39 21.12
C THR A 120 23.19 54.39 20.73
N ASN A 121 22.73 53.60 21.71
CA ASN A 121 21.65 52.62 21.56
C ASN A 121 21.89 51.54 20.48
N THR A 122 23.12 51.06 20.25
CA THR A 122 23.39 49.99 19.26
C THR A 122 23.98 48.70 19.84
N VAL A 123 23.32 48.22 20.89
CA VAL A 123 23.78 47.10 21.72
C VAL A 123 23.75 45.79 20.95
N ARG A 124 24.83 45.01 21.07
CA ARG A 124 24.96 43.73 20.40
C ARG A 124 25.88 42.75 21.12
N THR A 125 25.60 41.48 20.88
CA THR A 125 26.54 40.38 21.05
C THR A 125 26.57 39.63 19.74
N GLU A 126 27.61 39.81 18.93
CA GLU A 126 27.73 39.19 17.61
C GLU A 126 29.10 38.55 17.43
N VAL A 127 29.13 37.36 16.85
CA VAL A 127 30.34 36.76 16.31
C VAL A 127 30.43 37.11 14.83
N PHE A 128 31.64 37.36 14.34
CA PHE A 128 31.87 37.63 12.93
C PHE A 128 33.20 37.05 12.44
N HIS A 129 33.26 36.79 11.14
CA HIS A 129 34.49 36.39 10.47
C HIS A 129 35.39 37.61 10.24
N ALA A 130 36.65 37.55 10.68
CA ALA A 130 37.56 38.70 10.60
C ALA A 130 37.90 39.13 9.16
N SER A 131 38.04 38.16 8.25
CA SER A 131 38.42 38.42 6.86
C SER A 131 37.18 38.64 6.00
N GLY A 132 37.03 39.80 5.38
CA GLY A 132 35.92 40.01 4.44
C GLY A 132 36.31 39.70 3.00
N TRP A 133 35.34 39.85 2.09
CA TRP A 133 35.50 39.68 0.64
C TRP A 133 34.78 40.78 -0.15
N ASN A 134 35.20 40.97 -1.39
CA ASN A 134 34.63 41.91 -2.35
C ASN A 134 34.13 41.18 -3.60
N TYR A 135 33.21 41.80 -4.35
CA TYR A 135 32.73 41.23 -5.62
C TYR A 135 33.86 41.00 -6.64
N ALA A 136 34.89 41.86 -6.61
CA ALA A 136 36.06 41.78 -7.49
C ALA A 136 36.94 40.56 -7.20
N ASP A 137 36.82 39.96 -6.01
CA ASP A 137 37.59 38.77 -5.63
C ASP A 137 37.12 37.54 -6.42
N ASN A 138 35.92 37.59 -7.02
CA ASN A 138 35.29 36.50 -7.75
C ASN A 138 35.25 35.21 -6.91
N VAL A 139 34.87 35.37 -5.65
CA VAL A 139 34.69 34.28 -4.67
C VAL A 139 33.31 34.43 -4.05
N THR A 140 32.59 33.31 -3.96
CA THR A 140 31.35 33.25 -3.18
C THR A 140 31.62 32.65 -1.82
N PHE A 141 31.07 33.27 -0.79
CA PHE A 141 31.07 32.73 0.56
C PHE A 141 29.69 32.18 0.92
N GLU A 142 29.71 31.05 1.63
CA GLU A 142 28.54 30.48 2.28
C GLU A 142 28.68 30.63 3.77
N TRP A 143 27.61 31.09 4.43
CA TRP A 143 27.40 30.89 5.85
C TRP A 143 26.30 29.86 6.04
N THR A 144 26.53 28.87 6.88
CA THR A 144 25.52 27.90 7.29
C THR A 144 25.55 27.72 8.81
N GLY A 145 24.38 27.49 9.41
CA GLY A 145 24.27 27.23 10.84
C GLY A 145 22.82 27.00 11.25
N ARG A 146 22.66 26.42 12.44
CA ARG A 146 21.35 26.20 13.05
C ARG A 146 21.10 27.21 14.15
N TYR A 147 20.01 27.97 14.08
CA TYR A 147 19.55 28.80 15.18
C TYR A 147 18.54 28.05 16.03
N THR A 148 18.55 28.26 17.34
CA THR A 148 17.45 27.94 18.26
C THR A 148 17.12 29.18 19.09
N VAL A 149 15.87 29.63 19.02
CA VAL A 149 15.39 30.81 19.77
C VAL A 149 15.01 30.37 21.18
N ALA A 150 16.01 30.28 22.07
CA ALA A 150 15.83 29.68 23.37
C ALA A 150 15.09 30.59 24.37
N HIS A 151 15.28 31.91 24.26
CA HIS A 151 14.53 32.89 25.04
C HIS A 151 14.44 34.23 24.29
N ARG A 152 13.24 34.78 24.16
CA ARG A 152 13.01 36.02 23.41
C ARG A 152 11.87 36.82 24.02
N GLN A 153 12.13 38.08 24.38
CA GLN A 153 11.10 38.99 24.88
C GLN A 153 10.96 40.26 24.01
N GLN A 154 12.03 40.64 23.30
CA GLN A 154 12.02 41.71 22.30
C GLN A 154 12.53 41.18 20.95
N GLY A 155 12.19 41.85 19.84
CA GLY A 155 12.76 41.53 18.53
C GLY A 155 14.19 42.04 18.36
N TYR A 156 14.99 41.36 17.55
CA TYR A 156 16.39 41.70 17.24
C TYR A 156 16.85 41.05 15.93
N MET A 157 17.90 41.59 15.33
CA MET A 157 18.61 40.97 14.21
C MET A 157 19.48 39.82 14.72
N ILE A 158 19.45 38.70 13.99
CA ILE A 158 20.19 37.48 14.31
C ILE A 158 21.36 37.18 13.36
N PHE A 159 21.34 37.80 12.18
CA PHE A 159 22.33 37.60 11.13
C PHE A 159 22.43 38.83 10.25
N GLN A 160 23.64 39.13 9.77
CA GLN A 160 23.89 40.16 8.76
C GLN A 160 25.03 39.74 7.83
N SER A 161 24.84 39.93 6.52
CA SER A 161 25.96 40.08 5.58
C SER A 161 26.31 41.56 5.48
N LYS A 162 27.40 41.94 6.16
CA LYS A 162 27.73 43.31 6.52
C LYS A 162 28.94 43.81 5.73
N ASN A 163 28.82 44.96 5.11
CA ASN A 163 29.93 45.71 4.52
C ASN A 163 30.56 46.67 5.56
N ASP A 164 31.88 46.87 5.50
CA ASP A 164 32.64 47.72 6.43
C ASP A 164 32.36 49.21 6.31
N ASP A 165 31.86 49.69 5.18
CA ASP A 165 31.37 51.06 4.96
C ASP A 165 30.02 51.39 5.63
N ASN A 166 29.58 50.53 6.55
CA ASN A 166 28.30 50.60 7.22
C ASN A 166 27.06 50.15 6.39
N ASP A 167 27.22 49.43 5.27
CA ASP A 167 26.10 48.79 4.53
C ASP A 167 25.85 47.29 4.80
N TRP A 168 24.71 46.75 4.39
CA TRP A 168 24.36 45.32 4.48
C TRP A 168 23.54 44.89 3.27
N SER A 169 23.68 43.64 2.80
CA SER A 169 22.86 43.10 1.70
C SER A 169 21.62 42.37 2.15
N VAL A 170 21.79 41.53 3.16
CA VAL A 170 20.71 40.77 3.76
C VAL A 170 20.95 40.67 5.25
N SER A 171 19.85 40.74 5.99
CA SER A 171 19.85 40.45 7.42
C SER A 171 18.65 39.58 7.76
N LEU A 172 18.73 38.92 8.91
CA LEU A 172 17.63 38.14 9.46
C LEU A 172 17.21 38.77 10.78
N SER A 173 15.92 38.99 10.97
CA SER A 173 15.37 39.56 12.21
C SER A 173 14.27 38.71 12.80
N LEU A 174 14.27 38.59 14.13
CA LEU A 174 13.13 38.08 14.90
C LEU A 174 12.26 39.25 15.35
N THR A 175 10.95 39.15 15.15
CA THR A 175 9.99 40.15 15.65
C THR A 175 9.69 39.92 17.13
N SER A 176 8.99 40.89 17.76
CA SER A 176 8.46 40.74 19.13
C SER A 176 7.42 39.61 19.28
N SER A 177 6.87 39.11 18.16
CA SER A 177 5.94 37.98 18.10
C SER A 177 6.61 36.65 17.69
N GLY A 178 7.94 36.61 17.61
CA GLY A 178 8.70 35.40 17.30
C GLY A 178 8.70 35.00 15.83
N ARG A 179 8.29 35.91 14.93
CA ARG A 179 8.39 35.68 13.48
C ARG A 179 9.80 35.95 13.00
N LEU A 180 10.29 35.12 12.08
CA LEU A 180 11.54 35.36 11.37
C LEU A 180 11.28 36.13 10.08
N ILE A 181 12.02 37.21 9.88
CA ILE A 181 11.98 38.08 8.71
C ILE A 181 13.33 37.99 8.01
N VAL A 182 13.31 37.72 6.71
CA VAL A 182 14.44 37.94 5.81
C VAL A 182 14.37 39.37 5.34
N ASN A 183 15.21 40.23 5.92
CA ASN A 183 15.26 41.62 5.58
C ASN A 183 16.10 41.79 4.31
N ASN A 184 15.48 42.35 3.27
CA ASN A 184 16.11 42.54 1.97
C ASN A 184 16.54 43.99 1.83
N ARG A 185 17.75 44.21 1.29
CA ARG A 185 18.24 45.59 1.14
C ARG A 185 17.53 46.37 0.03
N VAL A 186 17.27 45.70 -1.09
CA VAL A 186 16.73 46.33 -2.31
C VAL A 186 15.39 45.74 -2.77
N ALA A 187 14.87 44.77 -2.04
CA ALA A 187 13.58 44.14 -2.29
C ALA A 187 12.74 44.22 -1.00
N PRO A 188 11.42 43.96 -1.06
CA PRO A 188 10.62 43.88 0.15
C PRO A 188 11.10 42.78 1.10
N ASP A 189 10.95 43.02 2.39
CA ASP A 189 11.20 42.03 3.43
C ASP A 189 10.23 40.84 3.29
N VAL A 190 10.72 39.64 3.54
CA VAL A 190 9.94 38.41 3.43
C VAL A 190 9.80 37.75 4.78
N THR A 191 8.57 37.45 5.18
CA THR A 191 8.31 36.66 6.40
C THR A 191 8.50 35.19 6.10
N VAL A 192 9.25 34.50 6.96
CA VAL A 192 9.39 33.04 6.90
C VAL A 192 8.11 32.39 7.41
N THR A 193 7.61 31.44 6.64
CA THR A 193 6.32 30.78 6.83
C THR A 193 6.51 29.28 7.01
N ASN A 194 5.46 28.60 7.46
CA ASN A 194 5.36 27.17 7.26
C ASN A 194 5.22 26.85 5.76
N LEU A 195 5.46 25.60 5.36
CA LEU A 195 5.34 25.18 3.96
C LEU A 195 3.94 25.41 3.36
N ASN A 196 2.90 25.45 4.19
CA ASN A 196 1.52 25.77 3.78
C ASN A 196 1.23 27.28 3.70
N GLY A 197 2.24 28.14 3.86
CA GLY A 197 2.12 29.59 3.83
C GLY A 197 1.66 30.25 5.13
N SER A 198 1.32 29.49 6.17
CA SER A 198 0.89 30.08 7.45
C SER A 198 2.07 30.71 8.20
N VAL A 199 1.77 31.70 9.05
CA VAL A 199 2.77 32.37 9.89
C VAL A 199 3.41 31.37 10.85
N ARG A 200 4.74 31.41 10.97
CA ARG A 200 5.53 30.57 11.87
C ARG A 200 6.07 31.39 13.04
N ASN A 201 5.85 30.91 14.27
CA ASN A 201 6.53 31.41 15.47
C ASN A 201 7.74 30.50 15.75
N PHE A 202 8.92 31.09 15.91
CA PHE A 202 10.19 30.39 16.13
C PHE A 202 10.60 30.31 17.59
N ASP A 203 9.85 30.90 18.52
CA ASP A 203 10.15 30.82 19.95
C ASP A 203 10.18 29.35 20.42
N GLY A 204 11.29 28.95 21.05
CA GLY A 204 11.53 27.58 21.48
C GLY A 204 11.83 26.59 20.36
N LEU A 205 11.90 27.02 19.10
CA LEU A 205 12.14 26.18 17.94
C LEU A 205 13.53 26.45 17.34
N GLY A 206 14.11 25.41 16.74
CA GLY A 206 15.33 25.53 15.95
C GLY A 206 15.11 25.40 14.44
N PHE A 207 15.88 26.14 13.66
CA PHE A 207 15.80 26.22 12.20
C PHE A 207 17.19 26.41 11.58
N ASP A 208 17.35 25.89 10.38
CA ASP A 208 18.63 25.91 9.68
C ASP A 208 18.66 27.02 8.66
N VAL A 209 19.79 27.74 8.63
CA VAL A 209 19.98 28.91 7.80
C VAL A 209 21.18 28.68 6.90
N ARG A 210 21.01 29.05 5.63
CA ARG A 210 22.08 29.10 4.64
C ARG A 210 22.05 30.46 3.94
N VAL A 211 23.18 31.13 3.88
CA VAL A 211 23.35 32.39 3.16
C VAL A 211 24.52 32.25 2.21
N LEU A 212 24.29 32.44 0.91
CA LEU A 212 25.35 32.61 -0.09
C LEU A 212 25.49 34.10 -0.40
N ASP A 213 26.71 34.60 -0.47
CA ASP A 213 26.99 35.99 -0.81
C ASP A 213 28.37 36.10 -1.48
N ASP A 214 28.42 36.75 -2.65
CA ASP A 214 29.67 36.99 -3.40
C ASP A 214 30.11 38.46 -3.37
N GLY A 215 29.47 39.29 -2.55
CA GLY A 215 29.71 40.72 -2.43
C GLY A 215 28.73 41.56 -3.27
N LEU A 216 28.14 41.00 -4.34
CA LEU A 216 27.18 41.70 -5.21
C LEU A 216 25.80 41.02 -5.23
N PHE A 217 25.77 39.69 -5.22
CA PHE A 217 24.58 38.87 -5.20
C PHE A 217 24.50 38.10 -3.89
N TYR A 218 23.28 37.84 -3.41
CA TYR A 218 23.06 36.98 -2.26
C TYR A 218 21.83 36.10 -2.42
N LYS A 219 21.86 34.94 -1.75
CA LYS A 219 20.73 34.03 -1.61
C LYS A 219 20.58 33.57 -0.17
N VAL A 220 19.34 33.43 0.29
CA VAL A 220 19.03 32.98 1.66
C VAL A 220 18.03 31.84 1.63
N TRP A 221 18.38 30.75 2.32
CA TRP A 221 17.49 29.64 2.60
C TRP A 221 17.26 29.47 4.09
N ILE A 222 16.01 29.15 4.43
CA ILE A 222 15.60 28.75 5.77
C ILE A 222 14.96 27.36 5.65
N ASP A 223 15.49 26.39 6.39
CA ASP A 223 15.09 24.97 6.27
C ASP A 223 15.03 24.51 4.80
N GLY A 224 16.05 24.88 4.01
CA GLY A 224 16.18 24.55 2.58
C GLY A 224 15.22 25.27 1.62
N VAL A 225 14.32 26.14 2.10
CA VAL A 225 13.41 26.94 1.27
C VAL A 225 14.04 28.30 0.95
N LEU A 226 14.08 28.67 -0.34
CA LEU A 226 14.64 29.94 -0.80
C LEU A 226 13.70 31.10 -0.45
N TYR A 227 14.16 32.05 0.35
CA TYR A 227 13.38 33.24 0.76
C TYR A 227 13.91 34.54 0.17
N ALA A 228 15.17 34.60 -0.24
CA ALA A 228 15.73 35.76 -0.93
C ALA A 228 16.75 35.34 -1.98
N SER A 229 16.77 36.06 -3.11
CA SER A 229 17.74 35.90 -4.19
C SER A 229 17.82 37.21 -4.97
N ASN A 230 18.71 38.12 -4.56
CA ASN A 230 18.76 39.48 -5.09
C ASN A 230 20.20 39.92 -5.37
N SER A 231 20.33 40.96 -6.20
CA SER A 231 21.55 41.72 -6.43
C SER A 231 21.52 43.04 -5.68
N TYR A 232 22.63 43.45 -5.08
CA TYR A 232 22.78 44.74 -4.43
C TYR A 232 24.14 45.35 -4.77
N ALA A 233 24.15 46.45 -5.53
CA ALA A 233 25.34 47.20 -5.86
C ALA A 233 25.92 47.87 -4.61
N ARG A 234 26.85 47.17 -3.95
CA ARG A 234 27.56 47.66 -2.75
C ARG A 234 28.77 48.52 -3.14
N PRO A 235 29.23 49.40 -2.24
CA PRO A 235 30.54 50.00 -2.36
C PRO A 235 31.65 48.92 -2.22
N THR A 236 32.89 49.28 -2.56
CA THR A 236 34.00 48.33 -2.74
C THR A 236 34.67 47.85 -1.44
N ALA A 237 34.10 48.22 -0.29
CA ALA A 237 34.61 47.79 1.00
C ALA A 237 34.21 46.34 1.32
N GLN A 238 34.98 45.71 2.21
CA GLN A 238 34.86 44.28 2.47
C GLN A 238 33.51 43.91 3.11
N THR A 239 32.89 42.85 2.58
CA THR A 239 31.73 42.18 3.17
C THR A 239 32.15 41.07 4.12
N LYS A 240 31.46 40.92 5.25
CA LYS A 240 31.66 39.86 6.23
C LYS A 240 30.34 39.39 6.83
N PHE A 241 30.24 38.10 7.16
CA PHE A 241 29.11 37.57 7.89
C PHE A 241 29.22 37.85 9.39
N ARG A 242 28.09 38.27 9.99
CA ARG A 242 27.91 38.46 11.43
C ARG A 242 26.67 37.68 11.87
N TRP A 243 26.74 37.02 13.02
CA TRP A 243 25.61 36.33 13.62
C TRP A 243 25.61 36.53 15.13
N GLY A 244 24.43 36.69 15.71
CA GLY A 244 24.30 36.93 17.14
C GLY A 244 23.00 37.64 17.48
N SER A 245 23.04 38.59 18.40
CA SER A 245 21.88 39.40 18.76
C SER A 245 22.25 40.88 18.58
N TYR A 246 21.52 41.59 17.74
CA TYR A 246 21.72 43.02 17.50
C TYR A 246 20.39 43.77 17.48
N LEU A 247 20.27 44.79 18.33
CA LEU A 247 19.02 45.53 18.54
C LEU A 247 18.81 46.73 17.59
N GLY A 248 19.72 46.96 16.64
CA GLY A 248 19.67 48.17 15.81
C GLY A 248 19.89 49.42 16.68
N ALA A 249 19.22 50.54 16.38
CA ALA A 249 19.27 51.76 17.21
C ALA A 249 18.35 51.68 18.45
N GLY A 250 18.37 50.54 19.17
CA GLY A 250 17.67 50.34 20.43
C GLY A 250 18.49 49.60 21.50
N THR A 251 17.94 49.58 22.71
CA THR A 251 18.40 48.75 23.85
C THR A 251 17.33 47.72 24.21
N LEU A 252 17.69 46.70 25.00
CA LEU A 252 16.71 45.77 25.54
C LEU A 252 16.10 46.44 26.77
N VAL A 253 14.80 46.71 26.75
CA VAL A 253 14.11 47.50 27.80
C VAL A 253 13.06 46.68 28.55
N PRO A 254 12.73 47.03 29.80
CA PRO A 254 11.64 46.41 30.54
C PRO A 254 10.32 46.40 29.74
N PRO A 255 9.49 45.36 29.85
CA PRO A 255 9.56 44.26 30.82
C PRO A 255 10.55 43.14 30.45
N SER A 256 11.37 43.33 29.40
CA SER A 256 12.33 42.32 28.98
C SER A 256 13.39 42.06 30.07
N ASP A 257 13.85 40.81 30.24
CA ASP A 257 14.99 40.47 31.10
C ASP A 257 16.27 40.19 30.29
N TYR A 258 16.22 39.30 29.30
CA TYR A 258 17.28 38.99 28.37
C TYR A 258 16.74 38.29 27.11
N ASN A 259 17.52 38.32 26.04
CA ASN A 259 17.34 37.44 24.89
C ASN A 259 18.47 36.41 24.88
N LEU A 260 18.15 35.17 24.49
CA LEU A 260 19.10 34.07 24.32
C LEU A 260 18.82 33.35 23.01
N ILE A 261 19.83 33.28 22.16
CA ILE A 261 19.87 32.37 21.02
C ILE A 261 21.03 31.39 21.15
N LEU A 262 20.82 30.21 20.59
CA LEU A 262 21.82 29.18 20.45
C LEU A 262 22.09 29.00 18.95
N VAL A 263 23.35 29.05 18.54
CA VAL A 263 23.74 28.93 17.13
C VAL A 263 24.73 27.78 16.96
N SER A 264 24.25 26.65 16.47
CA SER A 264 25.01 25.39 16.38
C SER A 264 25.59 25.16 15.00
N GLY A 265 26.76 24.51 14.99
CA GLY A 265 27.49 24.06 13.82
C GLY A 265 27.70 25.12 12.76
N VAL A 266 28.09 26.33 13.16
CA VAL A 266 28.35 27.42 12.22
C VAL A 266 29.55 27.09 11.35
N GLN A 267 29.39 27.14 10.02
CA GLN A 267 30.51 27.02 9.09
C GLN A 267 30.49 28.13 8.07
N ILE A 268 31.69 28.58 7.67
CA ILE A 268 31.89 29.44 6.51
C ILE A 268 32.74 28.70 5.49
N LYS A 269 32.24 28.58 4.27
CA LYS A 269 32.92 27.98 3.13
C LYS A 269 33.04 29.00 2.00
N SER A 270 33.98 28.78 1.09
CA SER A 270 34.12 29.61 -0.10
C SER A 270 34.48 28.81 -1.34
N TRP A 271 34.06 29.31 -2.50
CA TRP A 271 34.37 28.73 -3.80
C TRP A 271 34.71 29.83 -4.81
N PRO A 272 35.64 29.58 -5.74
CA PRO A 272 35.85 30.46 -6.88
C PRO A 272 34.56 30.61 -7.72
N GLY A 273 34.34 31.81 -8.23
CA GLY A 273 33.18 32.17 -9.05
C GLY A 273 32.14 33.04 -8.34
N ASN A 274 31.24 33.59 -9.14
CA ASN A 274 30.12 34.42 -8.71
C ASN A 274 28.76 33.72 -8.92
N LEU A 275 27.74 34.16 -8.19
CA LEU A 275 26.39 33.59 -8.23
C LEU A 275 25.65 33.86 -9.55
N ALA A 276 26.06 34.88 -10.32
CA ALA A 276 25.39 35.33 -11.53
C ALA A 276 25.63 34.42 -12.76
N THR A 277 26.68 33.58 -12.75
CA THR A 277 27.13 32.79 -13.91
C THR A 277 27.22 31.29 -13.65
N ALA A 278 26.61 30.82 -12.56
CA ALA A 278 26.72 29.43 -12.09
C ALA A 278 26.04 28.40 -13.02
N THR A 279 26.81 27.41 -13.52
CA THR A 279 26.45 26.02 -13.98
C THR A 279 27.51 25.44 -14.93
N THR A 280 28.80 25.64 -14.66
CA THR A 280 29.87 25.09 -15.52
C THR A 280 30.13 23.62 -15.20
N THR A 281 30.48 22.82 -16.20
CA THR A 281 30.79 21.40 -15.99
C THR A 281 32.28 21.19 -15.80
N ILE A 282 32.66 20.35 -14.82
CA ILE A 282 34.03 19.85 -14.68
C ILE A 282 34.04 18.36 -15.00
N THR A 283 34.85 17.97 -15.99
CA THR A 283 34.88 16.58 -16.48
C THR A 283 35.88 15.76 -15.68
N LYS A 284 35.47 14.56 -15.27
CA LYS A 284 36.30 13.56 -14.62
C LYS A 284 37.45 13.15 -15.54
N ALA A 285 38.68 13.13 -15.04
CA ALA A 285 39.83 12.57 -15.75
C ALA A 285 39.81 11.03 -15.69
N ASN A 286 40.38 10.35 -16.68
CA ASN A 286 40.41 8.89 -16.77
C ASN A 286 41.38 8.25 -15.76
N ASN A 287 41.02 8.28 -14.48
CA ASN A 287 41.79 7.72 -13.38
C ASN A 287 40.86 7.40 -12.20
N THR A 288 41.41 6.74 -11.17
CA THR A 288 40.70 6.36 -9.95
C THR A 288 41.14 7.20 -8.73
N THR A 289 41.75 8.37 -8.95
CA THR A 289 42.18 9.23 -7.83
C THR A 289 40.98 9.81 -7.10
N SER A 290 41.17 10.06 -5.80
CA SER A 290 40.12 10.57 -4.91
C SER A 290 39.51 11.88 -5.43
N LEU A 291 38.18 11.98 -5.37
CA LEU A 291 37.41 13.04 -6.04
C LEU A 291 37.63 14.43 -5.45
N ASP A 292 38.17 14.52 -4.24
CA ASP A 292 38.60 15.74 -3.57
C ASP A 292 39.98 16.28 -4.04
N THR A 293 40.65 15.58 -4.94
CA THR A 293 41.95 16.03 -5.48
C THR A 293 41.81 16.60 -6.89
N GLY A 294 42.53 17.68 -7.19
CA GLY A 294 42.56 18.27 -8.53
C GLY A 294 42.94 17.28 -9.63
N SER A 295 43.83 16.33 -9.33
CA SER A 295 44.26 15.26 -10.25
C SER A 295 43.11 14.36 -10.75
N SER A 296 41.99 14.32 -10.03
CA SER A 296 40.83 13.52 -10.42
C SER A 296 40.05 14.13 -11.59
N TRP A 297 40.34 15.38 -11.94
CA TRP A 297 39.56 16.19 -12.86
C TRP A 297 40.42 16.73 -14.00
N VAL A 298 39.81 16.81 -15.19
CA VAL A 298 40.45 17.44 -16.35
C VAL A 298 40.71 18.92 -16.01
N GLY A 299 41.95 19.38 -16.20
CA GLY A 299 42.37 20.74 -15.87
C GLY A 299 42.77 20.94 -14.40
N GLY A 300 42.77 19.91 -13.57
CA GLY A 300 43.33 19.99 -12.21
C GLY A 300 42.45 20.69 -11.17
N VAL A 301 41.18 20.96 -11.48
CA VAL A 301 40.25 21.71 -10.63
C VAL A 301 39.13 20.81 -10.13
N THR A 302 38.90 20.78 -8.81
CA THR A 302 37.79 20.03 -8.20
C THR A 302 36.45 20.75 -8.42
N PRO A 303 35.35 20.05 -8.69
CA PRO A 303 34.02 20.63 -8.71
C PRO A 303 33.69 21.28 -7.37
N GLY A 304 33.17 22.51 -7.43
CA GLY A 304 32.63 23.24 -6.28
C GLY A 304 31.13 23.49 -6.43
N LEU A 305 30.62 24.42 -5.61
CA LEU A 305 29.20 24.80 -5.53
C LEU A 305 28.52 25.08 -6.89
N TYR A 306 29.29 25.51 -7.89
CA TYR A 306 28.80 25.89 -9.21
C TYR A 306 29.03 24.86 -10.30
N ASN A 307 29.68 23.75 -9.96
CA ASN A 307 30.14 22.79 -10.92
C ASN A 307 29.33 21.50 -10.87
N GLN A 308 28.86 21.07 -12.04
CA GLN A 308 28.43 19.68 -12.20
C GLN A 308 29.65 18.81 -12.44
N ALA A 309 29.81 17.78 -11.61
CA ALA A 309 30.81 16.74 -11.78
C ALA A 309 30.37 15.81 -12.92
N ARG A 310 31.08 15.82 -14.06
CA ARG A 310 30.68 15.06 -15.27
C ARG A 310 31.54 13.85 -15.55
N TRP A 311 30.89 12.71 -15.76
CA TRP A 311 31.46 11.53 -16.38
C TRP A 311 30.94 11.40 -17.81
N ASN A 312 31.84 11.35 -18.79
CA ASN A 312 31.54 11.16 -20.20
C ASN A 312 32.54 10.17 -20.82
N SER A 313 32.56 10.05 -22.15
CA SER A 313 33.44 9.15 -22.90
C SER A 313 34.94 9.33 -22.68
N THR A 314 35.39 10.41 -22.03
CA THR A 314 36.80 10.54 -21.63
C THR A 314 37.19 9.55 -20.53
N VAL A 315 36.24 9.07 -19.74
CA VAL A 315 36.43 7.98 -18.77
C VAL A 315 36.19 6.66 -19.49
N ALA A 316 37.27 5.97 -19.85
CA ALA A 316 37.26 4.90 -20.85
C ALA A 316 36.68 3.56 -20.37
N GLY A 317 36.50 3.37 -19.06
CA GLY A 317 36.00 2.13 -18.47
C GLY A 317 35.16 2.39 -17.22
N ALA A 318 34.92 1.33 -16.44
CA ALA A 318 34.27 1.48 -15.14
C ALA A 318 35.14 2.33 -14.21
N ASN A 319 34.51 3.24 -13.47
CA ASN A 319 35.19 4.20 -12.62
C ASN A 319 34.69 4.09 -11.19
N THR A 320 35.49 3.47 -10.33
CA THR A 320 35.26 3.41 -8.89
C THR A 320 36.25 4.31 -8.19
N THR A 321 35.74 5.28 -7.44
CA THR A 321 36.53 6.32 -6.76
C THR A 321 36.02 6.56 -5.36
N THR A 322 36.90 7.01 -4.47
CA THR A 322 36.52 7.50 -3.13
C THR A 322 36.29 9.01 -3.18
N LEU A 323 35.35 9.54 -2.39
CA LEU A 323 35.11 10.98 -2.28
C LEU A 323 36.29 11.72 -1.64
N GLY A 324 36.93 11.12 -0.62
CA GLY A 324 38.14 11.59 0.05
C GLY A 324 37.87 12.48 1.26
N SER A 325 37.20 13.60 1.04
CA SER A 325 36.79 14.57 2.06
C SER A 325 35.42 15.17 1.71
N ASP A 326 34.80 15.92 2.63
CA ASP A 326 33.47 16.49 2.38
C ASP A 326 33.49 17.42 1.16
N GLN A 327 32.61 17.15 0.20
CA GLN A 327 32.52 17.90 -1.06
C GLN A 327 31.17 18.61 -1.18
N THR A 328 31.16 19.74 -1.88
CA THR A 328 29.93 20.47 -2.24
C THR A 328 29.96 20.74 -3.73
N TRP A 329 29.05 20.10 -4.47
CA TRP A 329 28.93 20.22 -5.92
C TRP A 329 27.57 20.79 -6.30
N ALA A 330 27.48 21.45 -7.45
CA ALA A 330 26.18 21.83 -8.00
C ALA A 330 25.31 20.58 -8.28
N GLY A 331 25.95 19.49 -8.72
CA GLY A 331 25.30 18.22 -9.00
C GLY A 331 26.23 17.20 -9.67
N ILE A 332 25.69 16.02 -9.99
CA ILE A 332 26.36 14.95 -10.73
C ILE A 332 25.77 14.89 -12.14
N LYS A 333 26.62 14.69 -13.16
CA LYS A 333 26.20 14.49 -14.55
C LYS A 333 26.82 13.24 -15.15
N ILE A 334 26.01 12.24 -15.49
CA ILE A 334 26.46 11.03 -16.19
C ILE A 334 25.99 11.08 -17.64
N VAL A 335 26.94 11.00 -18.57
CA VAL A 335 26.67 11.02 -20.01
C VAL A 335 27.03 9.67 -20.60
N ASN A 336 28.23 9.48 -21.12
CA ASN A 336 28.61 8.26 -21.83
C ASN A 336 29.97 7.68 -21.42
N PRO A 337 30.25 7.47 -20.12
CA PRO A 337 31.48 6.80 -19.71
C PRO A 337 31.52 5.35 -20.21
N GLY A 338 32.72 4.79 -20.34
CA GLY A 338 32.93 3.42 -20.82
C GLY A 338 32.40 2.33 -19.89
N GLY A 339 32.11 2.63 -18.62
CA GLY A 339 31.60 1.68 -17.64
C GLY A 339 30.83 2.32 -16.48
N LEU A 340 30.39 1.49 -15.54
CA LEU A 340 29.71 1.89 -14.31
C LEU A 340 30.49 2.98 -13.55
N VAL A 341 29.78 3.99 -13.01
CA VAL A 341 30.36 5.00 -12.12
C VAL A 341 30.03 4.66 -10.66
N THR A 342 31.03 4.64 -9.78
CA THR A 342 30.86 4.35 -8.36
C THR A 342 31.63 5.35 -7.49
N ILE A 343 30.92 6.01 -6.58
CA ILE A 343 31.48 6.95 -5.59
C ILE A 343 31.37 6.31 -4.21
N ASN A 344 32.49 6.07 -3.56
CA ASN A 344 32.61 5.46 -2.23
C ASN A 344 33.12 6.45 -1.19
N GLY A 345 33.09 6.07 0.09
CA GLY A 345 33.71 6.83 1.19
C GLY A 345 32.72 7.16 2.30
N SER A 346 33.23 7.69 3.41
CA SER A 346 32.42 8.14 4.56
C SER A 346 32.17 9.65 4.57
N ALA A 347 32.90 10.41 3.76
CA ALA A 347 32.74 11.85 3.62
C ALA A 347 31.39 12.21 2.97
N ILE A 348 30.88 13.40 3.30
CA ILE A 348 29.59 13.89 2.83
C ILE A 348 29.74 14.47 1.43
N LEU A 349 28.92 13.96 0.50
CA LEU A 349 28.72 14.58 -0.80
C LEU A 349 27.47 15.48 -0.76
N SER A 350 27.66 16.79 -0.69
CA SER A 350 26.57 17.74 -0.79
C SER A 350 26.24 18.07 -2.25
N LEU A 351 24.98 17.86 -2.64
CA LEU A 351 24.46 18.15 -3.98
C LEU A 351 23.49 19.33 -3.94
N ASP A 352 23.86 20.42 -4.61
CA ASP A 352 23.05 21.64 -4.68
C ASP A 352 21.94 21.55 -5.76
N ALA A 353 21.46 22.70 -6.23
CA ALA A 353 20.29 22.86 -7.07
C ALA A 353 20.32 22.07 -8.40
N SER A 354 21.49 21.67 -8.91
CA SER A 354 21.56 20.89 -10.15
C SER A 354 21.33 19.39 -9.94
N GLY A 355 21.38 18.89 -8.69
CA GLY A 355 20.98 17.53 -8.34
C GLY A 355 21.70 16.44 -9.13
N LEU A 356 20.93 15.56 -9.78
CA LEU A 356 21.43 14.45 -10.57
C LEU A 356 20.91 14.53 -12.01
N ASP A 357 21.82 14.63 -12.98
CA ASP A 357 21.52 14.58 -14.41
C ASP A 357 22.11 13.31 -15.04
N MET A 358 21.26 12.31 -15.22
CA MET A 358 21.54 11.08 -15.97
C MET A 358 20.65 10.99 -17.22
N SER A 359 20.17 12.12 -17.75
CA SER A 359 19.24 12.16 -18.88
C SER A 359 19.82 11.59 -20.18
N ALA A 360 21.14 11.70 -20.35
CA ALA A 360 21.90 11.15 -21.47
C ALA A 360 22.79 9.96 -21.06
N ALA A 361 22.54 9.37 -19.89
CA ALA A 361 23.40 8.34 -19.31
C ALA A 361 23.36 7.04 -20.13
N THR A 362 24.53 6.55 -20.54
CA THR A 362 24.71 5.21 -21.13
C THR A 362 25.18 4.18 -20.12
N GLN A 363 25.39 4.57 -18.86
CA GLN A 363 25.83 3.72 -17.76
C GLN A 363 25.14 4.11 -16.45
N ASP A 364 25.13 3.17 -15.50
CA ASP A 364 24.54 3.34 -14.17
C ASP A 364 25.46 4.13 -13.23
N LEU A 365 24.88 4.58 -12.11
CA LEU A 365 25.57 5.27 -11.02
C LEU A 365 25.35 4.54 -9.69
N VAL A 366 26.41 4.41 -8.90
CA VAL A 366 26.35 3.96 -7.50
C VAL A 366 27.03 5.00 -6.61
N VAL A 367 26.33 5.49 -5.59
CA VAL A 367 26.84 6.42 -4.58
C VAL A 367 26.69 5.78 -3.20
N ASN A 368 27.81 5.38 -2.61
CA ASN A 368 27.86 4.72 -1.32
C ASN A 368 28.26 5.65 -0.17
N CYS A 369 28.71 6.86 -0.47
CA CYS A 369 28.95 7.88 0.55
C CYS A 369 27.65 8.57 0.98
N PRO A 370 27.59 9.16 2.20
CA PRO A 370 26.48 10.02 2.60
C PRO A 370 26.25 11.15 1.59
N VAL A 371 24.98 11.49 1.36
CA VAL A 371 24.58 12.57 0.45
C VAL A 371 23.76 13.60 1.22
N GLN A 372 24.09 14.88 1.06
CA GLN A 372 23.38 15.98 1.68
C GLN A 372 22.71 16.87 0.64
N MET A 373 21.40 17.10 0.77
CA MET A 373 20.60 17.97 -0.11
C MET A 373 20.21 19.26 0.64
N PRO A 374 21.05 20.31 0.61
CA PRO A 374 20.77 21.55 1.32
C PRO A 374 19.61 22.35 0.72
N VAL A 375 19.28 22.12 -0.55
CA VAL A 375 18.23 22.82 -1.32
C VAL A 375 17.54 21.87 -2.28
N SER A 376 16.32 22.20 -2.70
CA SER A 376 15.56 21.37 -3.64
C SER A 376 16.32 21.19 -4.95
N SER A 377 16.38 19.95 -5.42
CA SER A 377 16.99 19.61 -6.70
C SER A 377 16.22 18.50 -7.42
N LEU A 378 16.43 18.41 -8.73
CA LEU A 378 15.81 17.41 -9.58
C LEU A 378 16.77 16.25 -9.84
N TRP A 379 16.29 15.01 -9.74
CA TRP A 379 17.06 13.82 -10.07
C TRP A 379 16.46 13.15 -11.29
N ASN A 380 17.13 13.31 -12.43
CA ASN A 380 16.66 12.81 -13.72
C ASN A 380 17.45 11.57 -14.13
N VAL A 381 16.82 10.40 -14.14
CA VAL A 381 17.45 9.12 -14.54
C VAL A 381 16.84 8.61 -15.84
N ALA A 382 17.68 8.40 -16.86
CA ALA A 382 17.22 7.90 -18.15
C ALA A 382 16.63 6.48 -18.07
N ALA A 383 15.72 6.17 -18.99
CA ALA A 383 15.11 4.84 -19.08
C ALA A 383 16.18 3.75 -19.27
N GLY A 384 16.01 2.62 -18.59
CA GLY A 384 16.98 1.52 -18.61
C GLY A 384 18.29 1.80 -17.86
N ARG A 385 18.36 2.91 -17.09
CA ARG A 385 19.47 3.22 -16.18
C ARG A 385 19.02 3.16 -14.72
N THR A 386 19.98 2.92 -13.84
CA THR A 386 19.80 2.91 -12.39
C THR A 386 20.79 3.86 -11.70
N ALA A 387 20.28 4.66 -10.78
CA ALA A 387 21.07 5.37 -9.78
C ALA A 387 20.85 4.72 -8.40
N THR A 388 21.89 4.12 -7.84
CA THR A 388 21.85 3.44 -6.54
C THR A 388 22.49 4.30 -5.47
N PHE A 389 21.77 4.54 -4.38
CA PHE A 389 22.26 5.27 -3.21
C PHE A 389 22.33 4.33 -2.01
N GLY A 390 23.57 3.97 -1.66
CA GLY A 390 23.92 3.14 -0.51
C GLY A 390 24.15 3.94 0.77
N GLY A 391 24.56 5.21 0.66
CA GLY A 391 24.74 6.11 1.79
C GLY A 391 23.44 6.79 2.23
N ILE A 392 23.41 7.29 3.47
CA ILE A 392 22.29 8.07 4.00
C ILE A 392 22.13 9.37 3.20
N ILE A 393 20.89 9.68 2.82
CA ILE A 393 20.51 10.98 2.26
C ILE A 393 19.89 11.84 3.37
N SER A 394 20.42 13.05 3.58
CA SER A 394 19.93 14.05 4.53
C SER A 394 19.57 15.38 3.84
N GLY A 395 18.80 16.25 4.50
CA GLY A 395 18.37 17.54 3.95
C GLY A 395 16.95 17.96 4.33
N TYR A 396 16.47 19.08 3.78
CA TYR A 396 15.12 19.63 3.99
C TYR A 396 14.11 19.64 2.82
N PRO A 397 14.52 19.66 1.54
CA PRO A 397 13.59 19.89 0.44
C PRO A 397 12.79 18.66 0.01
N GLY A 398 13.07 17.49 0.60
CA GLY A 398 12.65 16.21 0.06
C GLY A 398 13.41 15.82 -1.21
N LEU A 399 12.93 14.80 -1.91
CA LEU A 399 13.57 14.24 -3.10
C LEU A 399 12.60 14.30 -4.28
N THR A 400 13.00 14.88 -5.42
CA THR A 400 12.18 14.90 -6.64
C THR A 400 12.81 14.09 -7.74
N LEU A 401 12.15 12.99 -8.10
CA LEU A 401 12.57 12.08 -9.15
C LEU A 401 11.86 12.36 -10.46
N ASN A 402 12.64 12.28 -11.54
CA ASN A 402 12.22 12.45 -12.92
C ASN A 402 12.98 11.48 -13.84
N GLY A 403 12.57 11.42 -15.10
CA GLY A 403 13.11 10.48 -16.09
C GLY A 403 12.50 9.08 -15.94
N GLY A 404 12.70 8.23 -16.94
CA GLY A 404 12.08 6.89 -17.00
C GLY A 404 12.87 5.78 -16.28
N GLY A 405 13.98 6.11 -15.62
CA GLY A 405 14.90 5.16 -15.00
C GLY A 405 14.54 4.76 -13.57
N VAL A 406 15.51 4.16 -12.88
CA VAL A 406 15.38 3.66 -11.51
C VAL A 406 16.24 4.48 -10.55
N VAL A 407 15.67 4.89 -9.41
CA VAL A 407 16.44 5.34 -8.24
C VAL A 407 16.25 4.34 -7.12
N LEU A 408 17.35 3.74 -6.65
CA LEU A 408 17.36 2.73 -5.60
C LEU A 408 17.93 3.32 -4.31
N LEU A 409 17.11 3.37 -3.26
CA LEU A 409 17.47 3.87 -1.93
C LEU A 409 17.61 2.69 -0.96
N ARG A 410 18.81 2.51 -0.40
CA ARG A 410 19.14 1.37 0.48
C ARG A 410 19.30 1.74 1.95
N ALA A 411 19.44 3.02 2.27
CA ALA A 411 19.80 3.50 3.59
C ALA A 411 18.59 4.01 4.41
N ALA A 412 18.81 4.21 5.70
CA ALA A 412 17.92 4.94 6.59
C ALA A 412 18.06 6.46 6.34
N ASN A 413 17.33 6.97 5.35
CA ASN A 413 17.42 8.37 4.98
C ASN A 413 16.76 9.27 6.03
N SER A 414 17.36 10.45 6.26
CA SER A 414 16.96 11.40 7.30
C SER A 414 16.50 12.75 6.75
N TYR A 415 16.39 12.88 5.42
CA TYR A 415 15.85 14.08 4.83
C TYR A 415 14.40 14.32 5.25
N ARG A 416 14.09 15.60 5.42
CA ARG A 416 12.77 16.15 5.74
C ARG A 416 12.21 16.67 4.41
N GLY A 417 10.90 16.69 4.26
CA GLY A 417 10.24 17.00 2.98
C GLY A 417 9.85 15.75 2.17
N ASN A 418 8.98 15.97 1.18
CA ASN A 418 8.29 14.90 0.45
C ASN A 418 9.22 14.18 -0.53
N THR A 419 8.95 12.89 -0.76
CA THR A 419 9.52 12.17 -1.91
C THR A 419 8.53 12.23 -3.06
N ILE A 420 8.88 12.89 -4.16
CA ILE A 420 8.04 13.09 -5.33
C ILE A 420 8.56 12.21 -6.47
N VAL A 421 7.72 11.34 -6.99
CA VAL A 421 8.06 10.44 -8.11
C VAL A 421 7.25 10.83 -9.34
N SER A 422 7.80 11.74 -10.14
CA SER A 422 7.12 12.28 -11.33
C SER A 422 7.15 11.30 -12.50
N ASN A 423 8.22 10.52 -12.63
CA ASN A 423 8.37 9.49 -13.66
C ASN A 423 9.36 8.42 -13.16
N GLY A 424 9.46 7.29 -13.89
CA GLY A 424 10.40 6.21 -13.58
C GLY A 424 9.96 5.37 -12.39
N THR A 425 10.92 4.72 -11.72
CA THR A 425 10.68 3.85 -10.56
C THR A 425 11.58 4.21 -9.39
N LEU A 426 10.98 4.43 -8.22
CA LEU A 426 11.67 4.50 -6.94
C LEU A 426 11.69 3.10 -6.30
N VAL A 427 12.88 2.58 -5.99
CA VAL A 427 13.04 1.32 -5.25
C VAL A 427 13.44 1.64 -3.81
N ALA A 428 12.56 1.38 -2.85
CA ALA A 428 12.75 1.67 -1.42
C ALA A 428 13.04 0.39 -0.63
N ASN A 429 14.28 0.22 -0.18
CA ASN A 429 14.76 -1.03 0.44
C ASN A 429 15.06 -0.91 1.94
N HIS A 430 14.51 0.10 2.60
CA HIS A 430 14.66 0.34 4.03
C HIS A 430 13.40 1.00 4.59
N ASN A 431 13.06 0.77 5.87
CA ASN A 431 11.85 1.32 6.49
C ASN A 431 11.80 2.86 6.48
N SER A 432 12.98 3.48 6.58
CA SER A 432 13.17 4.94 6.50
C SER A 432 13.79 5.38 5.17
N ALA A 433 13.66 4.59 4.09
CA ALA A 433 14.25 4.94 2.79
C ALA A 433 13.73 6.27 2.24
N LEU A 434 12.53 6.70 2.64
CA LEU A 434 11.87 7.90 2.10
C LEU A 434 11.97 9.14 3.00
N GLY A 435 12.78 9.08 4.06
CA GLY A 435 12.78 10.12 5.08
C GLY A 435 11.44 10.24 5.80
N ALA A 436 11.17 11.41 6.37
CA ALA A 436 9.98 11.64 7.21
C ALA A 436 8.76 12.22 6.46
N GLY A 437 8.92 12.71 5.23
CA GLY A 437 7.83 13.33 4.46
C GLY A 437 6.93 12.32 3.74
N SER A 438 5.89 12.81 3.06
CA SER A 438 4.97 11.96 2.30
C SER A 438 5.58 11.50 0.97
N LEU A 439 5.09 10.38 0.44
CA LEU A 439 5.37 9.89 -0.91
C LEU A 439 4.28 10.38 -1.89
N LEU A 440 4.67 11.15 -2.90
CA LEU A 440 3.78 11.67 -3.94
C LEU A 440 4.06 10.93 -5.26
N LEU A 441 3.12 10.10 -5.70
CA LEU A 441 3.20 9.38 -6.98
C LEU A 441 2.51 10.22 -8.06
N ASN A 442 3.32 11.01 -8.77
CA ASN A 442 2.89 11.99 -9.78
C ASN A 442 2.94 11.45 -11.22
N GLY A 443 3.13 10.13 -11.38
CA GLY A 443 3.22 9.47 -12.69
C GLY A 443 4.24 8.33 -12.71
N GLY A 444 5.18 8.31 -11.77
CA GLY A 444 6.11 7.20 -11.60
C GLY A 444 5.62 6.11 -10.63
N SER A 445 6.50 5.13 -10.42
CA SER A 445 6.21 3.88 -9.73
C SER A 445 7.00 3.73 -8.44
N LEU A 446 6.46 2.98 -7.49
CA LEU A 446 7.16 2.51 -6.29
C LEU A 446 7.49 1.03 -6.42
N SER A 447 8.64 0.61 -5.92
CA SER A 447 9.01 -0.79 -5.80
C SER A 447 9.91 -1.06 -4.60
N ASN A 448 10.14 -2.33 -4.29
CA ASN A 448 11.15 -2.79 -3.36
C ASN A 448 11.78 -4.11 -3.84
N SER A 449 13.06 -4.29 -3.56
CA SER A 449 13.80 -5.55 -3.68
C SER A 449 14.33 -6.08 -2.34
N ALA A 450 14.15 -5.33 -1.25
CA ALA A 450 14.29 -5.77 0.13
C ALA A 450 12.96 -5.57 0.88
N SER A 451 12.56 -6.51 1.74
CA SER A 451 11.33 -6.35 2.52
C SER A 451 11.41 -5.14 3.45
N CYS A 452 10.37 -4.30 3.46
CA CYS A 452 10.35 -3.09 4.27
C CYS A 452 8.92 -2.66 4.64
N THR A 453 8.81 -1.81 5.67
CA THR A 453 7.58 -1.12 6.06
C THR A 453 7.79 0.38 5.92
N LEU A 454 7.02 1.01 5.04
CA LEU A 454 7.04 2.46 4.84
C LEU A 454 5.88 3.10 5.63
N GLY A 455 6.26 3.93 6.60
CA GLY A 455 5.34 4.69 7.44
C GLY A 455 4.77 5.95 6.77
N ASN A 456 5.33 6.33 5.64
CA ASN A 456 4.99 7.56 4.91
C ASN A 456 3.55 7.50 4.41
N GLU A 457 2.84 8.62 4.46
CA GLU A 457 1.61 8.77 3.69
C GLU A 457 1.90 8.70 2.20
N VAL A 458 0.93 8.20 1.44
CA VAL A 458 1.06 8.06 -0.02
C VAL A 458 -0.07 8.82 -0.70
N GLN A 459 0.29 9.71 -1.62
CA GLN A 459 -0.66 10.47 -2.43
C GLN A 459 -0.61 10.01 -3.89
N LEU A 460 -1.73 9.53 -4.41
CA LEU A 460 -1.91 9.11 -5.80
C LEU A 460 -2.36 10.30 -6.66
N ASN A 461 -1.41 11.17 -7.03
CA ASN A 461 -1.65 12.32 -7.89
C ASN A 461 -1.80 11.93 -9.37
N ALA A 462 -1.26 10.77 -9.76
CA ALA A 462 -1.55 10.08 -11.00
C ALA A 462 -1.78 8.59 -10.71
N SER A 463 -2.19 7.83 -11.75
CA SER A 463 -2.28 6.37 -11.62
C SER A 463 -0.90 5.78 -11.37
N ALA A 464 -0.78 4.98 -10.32
CA ALA A 464 0.50 4.53 -9.81
C ALA A 464 0.67 3.02 -9.90
N ILE A 465 1.91 2.58 -10.09
CA ILE A 465 2.30 1.18 -10.01
C ILE A 465 3.11 0.96 -8.73
N VAL A 466 2.75 -0.09 -7.99
CA VAL A 466 3.52 -0.61 -6.86
C VAL A 466 3.99 -2.02 -7.19
N GLY A 467 5.27 -2.16 -7.50
CA GLY A 467 5.89 -3.45 -7.83
C GLY A 467 6.60 -4.07 -6.63
N VAL A 468 6.17 -5.25 -6.18
CA VAL A 468 6.84 -5.96 -5.07
C VAL A 468 7.61 -7.16 -5.62
N ALA A 469 8.94 -7.14 -5.47
CA ALA A 469 9.80 -8.21 -5.97
C ALA A 469 9.46 -9.58 -5.37
N ALA A 470 9.83 -10.64 -6.09
CA ALA A 470 9.61 -12.01 -5.65
C ALA A 470 10.21 -12.27 -4.26
N SER A 471 9.47 -13.01 -3.42
CA SER A 471 9.84 -13.35 -2.03
C SER A 471 9.97 -12.16 -1.07
N GLN A 472 9.65 -10.94 -1.51
CA GLN A 472 9.70 -9.75 -0.67
C GLN A 472 8.31 -9.32 -0.21
N ASN A 473 8.28 -8.56 0.90
CA ASN A 473 7.09 -7.95 1.46
C ASN A 473 7.26 -6.42 1.50
N LEU A 474 6.26 -5.68 1.05
CA LEU A 474 6.18 -4.23 1.22
C LEU A 474 4.93 -3.90 2.03
N THR A 475 5.11 -3.30 3.20
CA THR A 475 3.99 -2.78 4.00
C THR A 475 3.91 -1.28 3.83
N LEU A 476 2.74 -0.78 3.42
CA LEU A 476 2.40 0.64 3.42
C LEU A 476 1.47 0.89 4.62
N SER A 477 2.01 1.49 5.67
CA SER A 477 1.27 1.73 6.92
C SER A 477 0.71 3.15 7.06
N GLY A 478 1.24 4.10 6.27
CA GLY A 478 0.63 5.42 6.11
C GLY A 478 -0.65 5.37 5.28
N VAL A 479 -1.48 6.41 5.39
CA VAL A 479 -2.72 6.52 4.61
C VAL A 479 -2.39 6.71 3.13
N ILE A 480 -3.01 5.90 2.27
CA ILE A 480 -3.01 6.13 0.81
C ILE A 480 -4.25 6.97 0.44
N SER A 481 -4.05 8.07 -0.26
CA SER A 481 -5.10 9.03 -0.65
C SER A 481 -5.03 9.41 -2.13
N GLY A 482 -6.09 10.02 -2.67
CA GLY A 482 -6.15 10.52 -4.05
C GLY A 482 -7.25 9.88 -4.91
N ALA A 483 -7.48 10.44 -6.10
CA ALA A 483 -8.54 9.97 -7.00
C ALA A 483 -8.08 8.89 -8.00
N ASN A 484 -6.78 8.68 -8.13
CA ASN A 484 -6.20 7.84 -9.18
C ASN A 484 -6.07 6.37 -8.79
N SER A 485 -5.80 5.52 -9.79
CA SER A 485 -5.72 4.07 -9.62
C SER A 485 -4.41 3.61 -8.98
N LEU A 486 -4.48 2.47 -8.31
CA LEU A 486 -3.33 1.75 -7.75
C LEU A 486 -3.20 0.41 -8.47
N THR A 487 -2.05 0.15 -9.09
CA THR A 487 -1.75 -1.12 -9.76
C THR A 487 -0.63 -1.87 -9.06
N LYS A 488 -0.93 -3.02 -8.46
CA LYS A 488 0.06 -3.93 -7.87
C LYS A 488 0.65 -4.86 -8.92
N THR A 489 1.98 -4.88 -9.03
CA THR A 489 2.75 -5.81 -9.87
C THR A 489 3.80 -6.57 -9.05
N GLY A 490 4.53 -7.50 -9.69
CA GLY A 490 5.51 -8.37 -9.04
C GLY A 490 4.87 -9.45 -8.16
N THR A 491 5.57 -10.56 -7.94
CA THR A 491 5.01 -11.76 -7.28
C THR A 491 5.07 -11.71 -5.75
N GLY A 492 5.73 -10.70 -5.16
CA GLY A 492 5.76 -10.52 -3.70
C GLY A 492 4.45 -9.99 -3.11
N THR A 493 4.46 -9.74 -1.80
CA THR A 493 3.28 -9.34 -1.02
C THR A 493 3.27 -7.84 -0.73
N LEU A 494 2.17 -7.17 -1.06
CA LEU A 494 1.87 -5.81 -0.62
C LEU A 494 0.88 -5.85 0.55
N THR A 495 1.22 -5.26 1.68
CA THR A 495 0.30 -5.12 2.83
C THR A 495 -0.15 -3.66 2.93
N LEU A 496 -1.46 -3.44 2.92
CA LEU A 496 -2.13 -2.17 3.15
C LEU A 496 -2.65 -2.15 4.60
N SER A 497 -1.86 -1.56 5.52
CA SER A 497 -2.21 -1.49 6.94
C SER A 497 -2.66 -0.11 7.40
N GLY A 498 -2.60 0.90 6.52
CA GLY A 498 -3.24 2.20 6.69
C GLY A 498 -4.76 2.17 6.47
N ALA A 499 -5.48 3.11 7.07
CA ALA A 499 -6.90 3.34 6.78
C ALA A 499 -7.03 4.26 5.55
N ASN A 500 -7.02 3.67 4.36
CA ASN A 500 -6.86 4.44 3.13
C ASN A 500 -8.15 5.15 2.70
N THR A 501 -7.99 6.20 1.88
CA THR A 501 -9.06 7.09 1.42
C THR A 501 -9.08 7.31 -0.10
N TYR A 502 -8.21 6.64 -0.86
CA TYR A 502 -8.18 6.77 -2.31
C TYR A 502 -9.40 6.12 -2.99
N VAL A 503 -9.96 6.77 -4.00
CA VAL A 503 -11.24 6.34 -4.63
C VAL A 503 -11.06 5.68 -6.00
N GLY A 504 -9.83 5.64 -6.53
CA GLY A 504 -9.51 5.00 -7.80
C GLY A 504 -9.53 3.47 -7.74
N LEU A 505 -9.55 2.83 -8.92
CA LEU A 505 -9.53 1.36 -9.05
C LEU A 505 -8.24 0.77 -8.47
N THR A 506 -8.36 -0.30 -7.69
CA THR A 506 -7.21 -1.14 -7.31
C THR A 506 -7.08 -2.32 -8.26
N THR A 507 -6.00 -2.38 -9.04
CA THR A 507 -5.69 -3.49 -9.95
C THR A 507 -4.58 -4.36 -9.36
N VAL A 508 -4.77 -5.67 -9.28
CA VAL A 508 -3.78 -6.63 -8.78
C VAL A 508 -3.39 -7.57 -9.90
N ASN A 509 -2.21 -7.36 -10.48
CA ASN A 509 -1.74 -8.15 -11.62
C ASN A 509 -1.01 -9.41 -11.18
N ALA A 510 -0.27 -9.38 -10.08
CA ALA A 510 0.51 -10.52 -9.59
C ALA A 510 0.77 -10.44 -8.08
N GLY A 511 1.06 -11.61 -7.50
CA GLY A 511 1.41 -11.75 -6.09
C GLY A 511 0.21 -11.54 -5.18
N THR A 512 0.48 -11.10 -3.95
CA THR A 512 -0.54 -10.98 -2.90
C THR A 512 -0.74 -9.53 -2.49
N VAL A 513 -2.00 -9.15 -2.24
CA VAL A 513 -2.37 -7.93 -1.49
C VAL A 513 -3.08 -8.32 -0.21
N ASN A 514 -2.56 -7.89 0.94
CA ASN A 514 -3.21 -8.04 2.24
C ASN A 514 -3.80 -6.71 2.67
N VAL A 515 -5.06 -6.70 3.10
CA VAL A 515 -5.73 -5.51 3.64
C VAL A 515 -6.07 -5.75 5.11
N GLU A 516 -5.46 -4.98 6.01
CA GLU A 516 -5.55 -5.22 7.46
C GLU A 516 -6.50 -4.28 8.19
N LYS A 517 -6.71 -3.06 7.69
CA LYS A 517 -7.57 -2.04 8.31
C LYS A 517 -8.77 -1.65 7.44
N LYS A 518 -9.59 -0.74 7.98
CA LYS A 518 -10.77 -0.18 7.31
C LYS A 518 -10.38 0.55 6.02
N GLN A 519 -10.96 0.12 4.91
CA GLN A 519 -10.96 0.77 3.59
C GLN A 519 -12.33 1.38 3.30
N SER A 520 -13.07 1.81 4.33
CA SER A 520 -14.46 2.28 4.18
C SER A 520 -14.59 3.54 3.33
N SER A 521 -13.56 4.39 3.33
CA SER A 521 -13.47 5.61 2.51
C SER A 521 -12.73 5.38 1.19
N ALA A 522 -11.88 4.35 1.09
CA ALA A 522 -11.26 3.92 -0.15
C ALA A 522 -12.23 3.07 -0.99
N ASN A 523 -13.28 3.72 -1.50
CA ASN A 523 -14.46 3.06 -2.08
C ASN A 523 -14.34 2.71 -3.58
N GLY A 524 -13.12 2.68 -4.10
CA GLY A 524 -12.83 2.27 -5.47
C GLY A 524 -13.16 0.79 -5.73
N GLY A 525 -13.14 0.40 -7.00
CA GLY A 525 -13.31 -1.00 -7.39
C GLY A 525 -12.04 -1.84 -7.18
N TRP A 526 -12.17 -3.14 -7.40
CA TRP A 526 -11.06 -4.09 -7.40
C TRP A 526 -11.04 -4.88 -8.71
N LEU A 527 -9.89 -4.95 -9.36
CA LEU A 527 -9.65 -5.81 -10.51
C LEU A 527 -8.50 -6.77 -10.21
N ILE A 528 -8.81 -8.05 -10.03
CA ILE A 528 -7.85 -9.07 -9.59
C ILE A 528 -7.52 -9.99 -10.76
N GLY A 529 -6.24 -10.08 -11.12
CA GLY A 529 -5.74 -10.92 -12.21
C GLY A 529 -6.03 -10.37 -13.61
N SER A 530 -5.62 -9.12 -13.91
CA SER A 530 -6.01 -8.44 -15.15
C SER A 530 -5.21 -8.82 -16.40
N SER A 531 -3.89 -9.05 -16.27
CA SER A 531 -2.97 -9.06 -17.43
C SER A 531 -1.74 -9.96 -17.28
N SER A 532 -1.63 -10.74 -16.21
CA SER A 532 -0.46 -11.58 -15.90
C SER A 532 -0.74 -13.07 -16.09
N THR A 533 0.30 -13.86 -16.35
CA THR A 533 0.27 -15.33 -16.22
C THR A 533 0.40 -15.76 -14.76
N ALA A 534 0.98 -14.92 -13.90
CA ALA A 534 1.15 -15.21 -12.47
C ALA A 534 -0.18 -15.11 -11.71
N ALA A 535 -0.29 -15.89 -10.63
CA ALA A 535 -1.43 -15.81 -9.73
C ALA A 535 -1.50 -14.43 -9.05
N ALA A 536 -2.74 -13.97 -8.83
CA ALA A 536 -3.05 -12.74 -8.10
C ALA A 536 -4.00 -13.10 -6.96
N THR A 537 -3.60 -12.77 -5.73
CA THR A 537 -4.37 -13.05 -4.52
C THR A 537 -4.64 -11.74 -3.78
N VAL A 538 -5.87 -11.55 -3.34
CA VAL A 538 -6.25 -10.48 -2.42
C VAL A 538 -6.83 -11.11 -1.17
N ASN A 539 -6.39 -10.64 0.00
CA ASN A 539 -6.88 -11.06 1.30
C ASN A 539 -7.47 -9.83 2.02
N PHE A 540 -8.78 -9.83 2.22
CA PHE A 540 -9.45 -8.90 3.14
C PHE A 540 -9.46 -9.55 4.53
N ASN A 541 -8.46 -9.20 5.34
CA ASN A 541 -8.19 -9.91 6.60
C ASN A 541 -9.26 -9.64 7.66
N SER A 542 -9.24 -10.42 8.74
CA SER A 542 -10.12 -10.19 9.89
C SER A 542 -9.96 -8.77 10.44
N GLY A 543 -11.07 -8.12 10.79
CA GLY A 543 -11.09 -6.71 11.22
C GLY A 543 -11.06 -5.67 10.10
N SER A 544 -10.80 -6.07 8.84
CA SER A 544 -10.93 -5.16 7.69
C SER A 544 -12.40 -4.83 7.39
N THR A 545 -12.63 -3.65 6.81
CA THR A 545 -13.95 -3.24 6.31
C THR A 545 -13.76 -2.65 4.92
N ILE A 546 -14.37 -3.25 3.91
CA ILE A 546 -14.25 -2.85 2.51
C ILE A 546 -15.59 -2.29 2.04
N ASN A 547 -15.59 -1.07 1.53
CA ASN A 547 -16.75 -0.50 0.86
C ASN A 547 -16.40 -0.34 -0.63
N VAL A 548 -17.35 -0.61 -1.53
CA VAL A 548 -17.19 -0.32 -2.96
C VAL A 548 -18.39 0.50 -3.43
N ALA A 549 -18.14 1.59 -4.15
CA ALA A 549 -19.18 2.50 -4.65
C ALA A 549 -20.04 1.84 -5.74
N GLY A 550 -21.27 2.35 -5.92
CA GLY A 550 -22.28 1.77 -6.80
C GLY A 550 -21.92 1.74 -8.29
N ASP A 551 -21.11 2.70 -8.72
CA ASP A 551 -20.59 2.84 -10.08
C ASP A 551 -19.27 2.08 -10.31
N LYS A 552 -18.80 1.30 -9.31
CA LYS A 552 -17.57 0.52 -9.35
C LYS A 552 -17.88 -0.98 -9.40
N ALA A 553 -16.84 -1.81 -9.38
CA ALA A 553 -16.99 -3.26 -9.37
C ALA A 553 -15.85 -3.96 -8.65
N ILE A 554 -16.13 -5.14 -8.11
CA ILE A 554 -15.13 -6.15 -7.76
C ILE A 554 -15.15 -7.19 -8.89
N THR A 555 -14.04 -7.33 -9.60
CA THR A 555 -13.91 -8.24 -10.73
C THR A 555 -12.70 -9.15 -10.52
N LEU A 556 -12.92 -10.46 -10.53
CA LEU A 556 -11.88 -11.47 -10.50
C LEU A 556 -11.69 -12.03 -11.91
N GLY A 557 -10.68 -11.55 -12.63
CA GLY A 557 -10.25 -12.00 -13.95
C GLY A 557 -10.37 -10.94 -15.05
N ALA A 558 -9.26 -10.64 -15.75
CA ALA A 558 -9.27 -9.93 -17.04
C ALA A 558 -8.45 -10.68 -18.13
N SER A 559 -8.30 -10.06 -19.31
CA SER A 559 -8.20 -10.73 -20.62
C SER A 559 -6.98 -11.63 -20.90
N GLY A 560 -5.93 -11.65 -20.08
CA GLY A 560 -4.66 -12.38 -20.34
C GLY A 560 -4.65 -13.86 -19.95
N VAL A 561 -3.81 -14.69 -20.59
CA VAL A 561 -3.65 -16.15 -20.34
C VAL A 561 -2.96 -16.44 -19.00
N GLY A 562 -3.53 -17.31 -18.16
CA GLY A 562 -2.82 -17.99 -17.05
C GLY A 562 -3.19 -17.61 -15.60
N ALA A 563 -3.62 -16.38 -15.31
CA ALA A 563 -3.93 -15.98 -13.93
C ALA A 563 -5.13 -16.76 -13.34
N LYS A 564 -4.95 -17.25 -12.10
CA LYS A 564 -5.99 -17.82 -11.24
C LYS A 564 -6.31 -16.83 -10.10
N PRO A 565 -7.13 -15.79 -10.34
CA PRO A 565 -7.38 -14.76 -9.34
C PRO A 565 -8.13 -15.35 -8.15
N THR A 566 -7.63 -15.04 -6.96
CA THR A 566 -8.24 -15.47 -5.70
C THR A 566 -8.54 -14.26 -4.83
N LEU A 567 -9.77 -14.17 -4.31
CA LEU A 567 -10.14 -13.22 -3.27
C LEU A 567 -10.55 -14.00 -2.02
N ASN A 568 -9.81 -13.84 -0.93
CA ASN A 568 -10.15 -14.39 0.37
C ASN A 568 -10.66 -13.29 1.28
N VAL A 569 -11.74 -13.55 2.01
CA VAL A 569 -12.41 -12.57 2.87
C VAL A 569 -12.57 -13.17 4.26
N ALA A 570 -12.10 -12.47 5.28
CA ALA A 570 -12.34 -12.73 6.69
C ALA A 570 -12.88 -11.49 7.44
N GLY A 571 -12.91 -10.33 6.77
CA GLY A 571 -13.49 -9.09 7.26
C GLY A 571 -14.90 -8.80 6.73
N THR A 572 -15.33 -7.55 6.85
CA THR A 572 -16.64 -7.08 6.36
C THR A 572 -16.51 -6.45 4.98
N VAL A 573 -17.42 -6.77 4.05
CA VAL A 573 -17.48 -6.17 2.71
C VAL A 573 -18.89 -5.65 2.44
N VAL A 574 -19.01 -4.40 2.01
CA VAL A 574 -20.23 -3.79 1.46
C VAL A 574 -19.94 -3.37 0.02
N ASN A 575 -20.38 -4.17 -0.94
CA ASN A 575 -20.21 -3.88 -2.36
C ASN A 575 -21.50 -3.31 -2.95
N ASN A 576 -21.55 -2.00 -3.15
CA ASN A 576 -22.66 -1.35 -3.86
C ASN A 576 -22.57 -1.52 -5.37
N GLY A 577 -21.36 -1.80 -5.88
CA GLY A 577 -21.07 -2.02 -7.28
C GLY A 577 -21.30 -3.46 -7.72
N SER A 578 -20.91 -3.76 -8.96
CA SER A 578 -21.05 -5.13 -9.49
C SER A 578 -20.03 -6.09 -8.86
N LEU A 579 -20.43 -7.34 -8.61
CA LEU A 579 -19.52 -8.44 -8.30
C LEU A 579 -19.44 -9.39 -9.49
N ASN A 580 -18.23 -9.50 -10.04
CA ASN A 580 -17.92 -10.29 -11.22
C ASN A 580 -16.89 -11.36 -10.87
N VAL A 581 -17.34 -12.54 -10.47
CA VAL A 581 -16.49 -13.74 -10.38
C VAL A 581 -16.43 -14.37 -11.77
N ASN A 582 -15.74 -13.70 -12.69
CA ASN A 582 -15.93 -13.92 -14.12
C ASN A 582 -14.62 -14.30 -14.84
N ARG A 583 -14.75 -15.01 -15.95
CA ARG A 583 -13.77 -15.06 -17.06
C ARG A 583 -12.58 -16.05 -16.99
N ARG A 584 -12.17 -16.65 -15.86
CA ARG A 584 -11.20 -17.78 -15.81
C ARG A 584 -11.44 -18.68 -14.59
N THR A 585 -10.47 -19.48 -14.17
CA THR A 585 -10.47 -20.14 -12.85
C THR A 585 -10.34 -19.07 -11.76
N SER A 586 -11.48 -18.48 -11.40
CA SER A 586 -11.60 -17.40 -10.42
C SER A 586 -12.23 -17.95 -9.14
N THR A 587 -11.68 -17.58 -7.98
CA THR A 587 -12.16 -18.08 -6.68
C THR A 587 -12.37 -16.94 -5.71
N LEU A 588 -13.58 -16.82 -5.18
CA LEU A 588 -13.92 -15.96 -4.05
C LEU A 588 -14.27 -16.84 -2.85
N ASN A 589 -13.48 -16.76 -1.79
CA ASN A 589 -13.69 -17.49 -0.54
C ASN A 589 -14.05 -16.52 0.59
N LEU A 590 -15.20 -16.74 1.20
CA LEU A 590 -15.56 -16.12 2.47
C LEU A 590 -15.22 -17.11 3.58
N ASN A 591 -14.27 -16.74 4.43
CA ASN A 591 -13.76 -17.52 5.55
C ASN A 591 -14.52 -17.17 6.83
N SER A 592 -14.27 -17.93 7.90
CA SER A 592 -14.92 -17.70 9.21
C SER A 592 -14.81 -16.24 9.66
N GLY A 593 -15.93 -15.66 10.10
CA GLY A 593 -16.02 -14.26 10.51
C GLY A 593 -16.28 -13.27 9.37
N ALA A 594 -16.23 -13.70 8.11
CA ALA A 594 -16.54 -12.84 6.97
C ALA A 594 -18.02 -12.47 6.91
N ASN A 595 -18.29 -11.20 6.62
CA ASN A 595 -19.65 -10.68 6.42
C ASN A 595 -19.68 -9.88 5.11
N TRP A 596 -20.36 -10.41 4.09
CA TRP A 596 -20.47 -9.75 2.79
C TRP A 596 -21.90 -9.31 2.51
N THR A 597 -22.08 -8.03 2.16
CA THR A 597 -23.33 -7.48 1.63
C THR A 597 -23.10 -7.04 0.18
N GLN A 598 -23.85 -7.63 -0.74
CA GLN A 598 -23.81 -7.36 -2.18
C GLN A 598 -25.08 -6.63 -2.61
N ASN A 599 -24.99 -5.30 -2.81
CA ASN A 599 -26.13 -4.49 -3.24
C ASN A 599 -26.21 -4.33 -4.77
N GLY A 600 -25.07 -4.32 -5.48
CA GLY A 600 -25.05 -4.27 -6.94
C GLY A 600 -25.20 -5.65 -7.59
N ASN A 601 -25.28 -5.69 -8.92
CA ASN A 601 -25.45 -6.94 -9.68
C ASN A 601 -24.34 -7.96 -9.39
N MET A 602 -24.69 -9.25 -9.43
CA MET A 602 -23.75 -10.35 -9.17
C MET A 602 -23.73 -11.35 -10.32
N ALA A 603 -22.52 -11.74 -10.73
CA ALA A 603 -22.27 -12.81 -11.68
C ALA A 603 -21.19 -13.78 -11.21
N ILE A 604 -21.48 -15.07 -11.33
CA ILE A 604 -20.55 -16.19 -11.23
C ILE A 604 -20.60 -16.89 -12.58
N GLN A 605 -19.67 -16.53 -13.46
CA GLN A 605 -19.69 -17.00 -14.84
C GLN A 605 -18.28 -17.10 -15.45
N PRO A 606 -17.75 -18.30 -15.69
CA PRO A 606 -16.44 -18.46 -16.32
C PRO A 606 -16.48 -18.03 -17.81
N PHE A 607 -15.33 -17.68 -18.39
CA PHE A 607 -15.24 -17.39 -19.83
C PHE A 607 -15.45 -18.70 -20.62
N PRO A 608 -16.00 -18.63 -21.84
CA PRO A 608 -16.19 -19.81 -22.70
C PRO A 608 -14.87 -20.59 -22.91
N SER A 609 -14.70 -21.72 -22.20
CA SER A 609 -13.53 -22.62 -22.28
C SER A 609 -13.77 -23.92 -21.51
N THR A 610 -13.08 -25.01 -21.89
CA THR A 610 -13.16 -26.33 -21.23
C THR A 610 -12.63 -26.39 -19.82
N SER A 611 -11.73 -25.48 -19.43
CA SER A 611 -10.86 -25.65 -18.25
C SER A 611 -11.07 -24.61 -17.15
N TYR A 612 -12.00 -23.66 -17.31
CA TYR A 612 -12.19 -22.55 -16.39
C TYR A 612 -13.40 -22.76 -15.47
N SER A 613 -13.26 -22.34 -14.22
CA SER A 613 -14.32 -22.44 -13.22
C SER A 613 -14.45 -21.16 -12.41
N SER A 614 -15.65 -20.63 -12.27
CA SER A 614 -15.93 -19.53 -11.35
C SER A 614 -16.55 -20.07 -10.08
N ILE A 615 -15.92 -19.81 -8.94
CA ILE A 615 -16.33 -20.37 -7.66
C ILE A 615 -16.50 -19.26 -6.63
N LEU A 616 -17.68 -19.20 -6.02
CA LEU A 616 -17.92 -18.50 -4.75
C LEU A 616 -18.09 -19.54 -3.66
N THR A 617 -17.32 -19.43 -2.57
CA THR A 617 -17.45 -20.31 -1.41
C THR A 617 -17.79 -19.49 -0.17
N VAL A 618 -18.87 -19.87 0.53
CA VAL A 618 -19.26 -19.33 1.83
C VAL A 618 -18.99 -20.38 2.90
N ASN A 619 -17.85 -20.28 3.57
CA ASN A 619 -17.40 -21.27 4.55
C ASN A 619 -18.10 -21.10 5.91
N SER A 620 -17.87 -22.06 6.81
CA SER A 620 -18.44 -22.08 8.15
C SER A 620 -18.14 -20.81 8.94
N GLY A 621 -19.19 -20.22 9.53
CA GLY A 621 -19.12 -18.96 10.26
C GLY A 621 -19.03 -17.71 9.37
N ALA A 622 -19.19 -17.84 8.05
CA ALA A 622 -19.29 -16.71 7.12
C ALA A 622 -20.73 -16.44 6.68
N THR A 623 -21.01 -15.17 6.34
CA THR A 623 -22.29 -14.75 5.77
C THR A 623 -22.12 -14.01 4.46
N PHE A 624 -22.97 -14.31 3.48
CA PHE A 624 -23.13 -13.57 2.23
C PHE A 624 -24.59 -13.16 2.09
N THR A 625 -24.88 -11.88 1.92
CA THR A 625 -26.22 -11.33 1.76
C THR A 625 -26.33 -10.59 0.45
N TYR A 626 -27.18 -11.06 -0.45
CA TYR A 626 -27.51 -10.40 -1.71
C TYR A 626 -28.81 -9.60 -1.56
N THR A 627 -28.71 -8.30 -1.77
CA THR A 627 -29.83 -7.33 -1.66
C THR A 627 -30.14 -6.65 -3.00
N GLY A 628 -29.37 -6.98 -4.06
CA GLY A 628 -29.59 -6.46 -5.39
C GLY A 628 -30.98 -6.81 -5.95
N SER A 629 -31.45 -5.98 -6.89
CA SER A 629 -32.78 -6.14 -7.50
C SER A 629 -32.81 -7.10 -8.69
N SER A 630 -31.64 -7.43 -9.26
CA SER A 630 -31.51 -8.31 -10.41
C SER A 630 -31.37 -9.77 -10.00
N ALA A 631 -31.74 -10.69 -10.89
CA ALA A 631 -31.39 -12.11 -10.74
C ALA A 631 -29.85 -12.29 -10.66
N ILE A 632 -29.41 -13.24 -9.83
CA ILE A 632 -27.99 -13.59 -9.69
C ILE A 632 -27.58 -14.42 -10.89
N THR A 633 -26.59 -13.98 -11.66
CA THR A 633 -26.10 -14.80 -12.78
C THR A 633 -25.25 -15.94 -12.22
N LEU A 634 -25.70 -17.17 -12.43
CA LEU A 634 -24.97 -18.40 -12.13
C LEU A 634 -25.06 -19.27 -13.38
N ALA A 635 -24.04 -19.18 -14.24
CA ALA A 635 -24.10 -19.76 -15.58
C ALA A 635 -22.78 -20.44 -15.93
N PRO A 636 -22.78 -21.69 -16.42
CA PRO A 636 -21.57 -22.35 -16.87
C PRO A 636 -21.02 -21.69 -18.15
N SER A 637 -19.84 -22.12 -18.58
CA SER A 637 -19.25 -21.64 -19.83
C SER A 637 -20.10 -22.13 -21.02
N GLY A 638 -20.46 -21.23 -21.95
CA GLY A 638 -21.38 -21.55 -23.05
C GLY A 638 -20.87 -22.54 -24.10
N ASN A 639 -19.68 -23.14 -23.94
CA ASN A 639 -19.12 -24.07 -24.93
C ASN A 639 -18.51 -25.37 -24.35
N ASN A 640 -18.25 -25.54 -23.05
CA ASN A 640 -17.59 -26.76 -22.50
C ASN A 640 -17.69 -26.90 -20.95
N SER A 641 -17.13 -27.99 -20.37
CA SER A 641 -17.14 -28.48 -18.97
C SER A 641 -16.79 -27.52 -17.81
N GLY A 642 -16.47 -26.26 -18.10
CA GLY A 642 -16.18 -25.24 -17.09
C GLY A 642 -17.41 -24.85 -16.27
N GLY A 643 -17.40 -25.16 -14.96
CA GLY A 643 -18.54 -24.97 -14.06
C GLY A 643 -18.59 -23.60 -13.37
N ALA A 644 -19.80 -23.14 -13.09
CA ALA A 644 -20.07 -22.02 -12.19
C ALA A 644 -20.64 -22.58 -10.88
N ARG A 645 -20.01 -22.30 -9.75
CA ARG A 645 -20.39 -22.91 -8.47
C ARG A 645 -20.56 -21.88 -7.37
N LEU A 646 -21.70 -21.98 -6.69
CA LEU A 646 -21.95 -21.40 -5.39
C LEU A 646 -21.82 -22.52 -4.35
N ASN A 647 -20.69 -22.56 -3.66
CA ASN A 647 -20.46 -23.46 -2.55
C ASN A 647 -20.94 -22.77 -1.26
N ILE A 648 -21.88 -23.38 -0.55
CA ILE A 648 -22.30 -22.94 0.79
C ILE A 648 -21.85 -24.06 1.72
N PHE A 649 -20.71 -23.87 2.39
CA PHE A 649 -19.99 -24.90 3.15
C PHE A 649 -19.98 -24.55 4.64
N GLY A 650 -21.12 -24.74 5.29
CA GLY A 650 -21.36 -24.43 6.71
C GLY A 650 -21.68 -22.97 6.99
N GLY A 651 -21.54 -22.08 6.00
CA GLY A 651 -21.93 -20.67 6.10
C GLY A 651 -23.38 -20.41 5.67
N THR A 652 -23.74 -19.13 5.57
CA THR A 652 -25.09 -18.69 5.17
C THR A 652 -25.05 -17.80 3.95
N PHE A 653 -25.78 -18.17 2.89
CA PHE A 653 -26.05 -17.33 1.73
C PHE A 653 -27.51 -16.87 1.76
N THR A 654 -27.75 -15.56 1.81
CA THR A 654 -29.09 -14.95 1.87
C THR A 654 -29.41 -14.25 0.56
N THR A 655 -30.60 -14.51 -0.02
CA THR A 655 -31.06 -13.85 -1.25
C THR A 655 -32.57 -13.71 -1.30
N GLY A 656 -33.03 -12.61 -1.90
CA GLY A 656 -34.42 -12.41 -2.32
C GLY A 656 -34.62 -12.58 -3.83
N GLN A 657 -33.57 -13.04 -4.53
CA GLN A 657 -33.52 -13.11 -5.98
C GLN A 657 -33.23 -14.53 -6.45
N LYS A 658 -33.80 -14.86 -7.62
CA LYS A 658 -33.56 -16.11 -8.34
C LYS A 658 -32.16 -16.15 -8.97
N PHE A 659 -31.68 -17.36 -9.25
CA PHE A 659 -30.47 -17.63 -10.00
C PHE A 659 -30.80 -17.77 -11.49
N ALA A 660 -30.16 -16.94 -12.31
CA ALA A 660 -30.29 -16.96 -13.74
C ALA A 660 -29.14 -17.74 -14.38
N ASN A 661 -29.49 -18.79 -15.13
CA ASN A 661 -28.56 -19.44 -16.04
C ASN A 661 -28.73 -18.80 -17.43
N THR A 662 -27.77 -17.99 -17.82
CA THR A 662 -27.74 -17.26 -19.10
C THR A 662 -27.00 -18.03 -20.20
N SER A 663 -26.52 -19.26 -19.93
CA SER A 663 -25.83 -20.06 -20.93
C SER A 663 -26.82 -20.58 -21.98
N SER A 664 -26.51 -20.37 -23.26
CA SER A 664 -27.35 -20.75 -24.40
C SER A 664 -27.09 -22.18 -24.91
N SER A 665 -26.21 -22.95 -24.27
CA SER A 665 -25.73 -24.22 -24.82
C SER A 665 -26.46 -25.44 -24.27
N THR A 666 -27.08 -26.19 -25.16
CA THR A 666 -27.68 -27.52 -24.92
C THR A 666 -26.66 -28.67 -25.00
N ALA A 667 -25.36 -28.38 -25.17
CA ALA A 667 -24.34 -29.37 -25.58
C ALA A 667 -23.13 -29.54 -24.62
N GLY A 668 -23.05 -28.83 -23.49
CA GLY A 668 -21.90 -28.90 -22.57
C GLY A 668 -22.18 -29.66 -21.26
N THR A 669 -21.18 -30.37 -20.71
CA THR A 669 -21.23 -31.02 -19.37
C THR A 669 -20.99 -30.08 -18.20
N GLY A 670 -20.74 -28.79 -18.45
CA GLY A 670 -20.52 -27.79 -17.39
C GLY A 670 -21.80 -27.52 -16.61
N THR A 671 -21.71 -27.52 -15.29
CA THR A 671 -22.87 -27.38 -14.40
C THR A 671 -22.88 -26.02 -13.69
N ALA A 672 -24.08 -25.48 -13.46
CA ALA A 672 -24.32 -24.36 -12.57
C ALA A 672 -24.85 -24.92 -11.23
N ASP A 673 -23.97 -24.97 -10.24
CA ASP A 673 -24.24 -25.73 -9.00
C ASP A 673 -24.44 -24.80 -7.82
N ILE A 674 -25.49 -25.04 -7.04
CA ILE A 674 -25.49 -24.71 -5.61
C ILE A 674 -25.08 -25.97 -4.86
N ASN A 675 -23.94 -25.91 -4.17
CA ASN A 675 -23.30 -27.08 -3.58
C ASN A 675 -23.19 -26.93 -2.05
N PHE A 676 -23.72 -27.93 -1.34
CA PHE A 676 -23.74 -28.03 0.12
C PHE A 676 -22.85 -29.17 0.65
N SER A 677 -21.76 -29.50 -0.06
CA SER A 677 -20.95 -30.69 0.30
C SER A 677 -20.50 -30.78 1.77
N HIS A 678 -20.38 -29.64 2.46
CA HIS A 678 -19.92 -29.54 3.85
C HIS A 678 -20.95 -28.87 4.77
N GLY A 679 -22.26 -29.04 4.54
CA GLY A 679 -23.29 -28.34 5.34
C GLY A 679 -23.52 -26.92 4.83
N GLY A 680 -24.45 -26.16 5.40
CA GLY A 680 -24.65 -24.73 5.08
C GLY A 680 -26.11 -24.34 4.91
N THR A 681 -26.39 -23.04 4.85
CA THR A 681 -27.76 -22.50 4.77
C THR A 681 -27.94 -21.58 3.56
N LEU A 682 -28.91 -21.90 2.70
CA LEU A 682 -29.50 -20.95 1.76
C LEU A 682 -30.73 -20.34 2.42
N LYS A 683 -30.69 -19.04 2.68
CA LYS A 683 -31.75 -18.28 3.35
C LYS A 683 -32.48 -17.37 2.38
N LEU A 684 -33.80 -17.34 2.45
CA LEU A 684 -34.62 -16.41 1.68
C LEU A 684 -34.78 -15.07 2.40
N SER A 685 -34.81 -13.98 1.64
CA SER A 685 -35.19 -12.64 2.13
C SER A 685 -36.37 -12.03 1.39
N ALA A 686 -36.94 -12.75 0.43
CA ALA A 686 -38.18 -12.44 -0.27
C ALA A 686 -38.76 -13.74 -0.87
N SER A 687 -40.05 -13.75 -1.21
CA SER A 687 -40.65 -14.86 -1.95
C SER A 687 -40.16 -14.86 -3.39
N ILE A 688 -39.69 -16.01 -3.86
CA ILE A 688 -39.10 -16.21 -5.19
C ILE A 688 -39.91 -17.31 -5.89
N PRO A 689 -40.77 -17.03 -6.87
CA PRO A 689 -41.64 -18.04 -7.47
C PRO A 689 -40.89 -19.31 -7.90
N ASP A 690 -39.78 -19.14 -8.61
CA ASP A 690 -38.85 -20.19 -9.02
C ASP A 690 -37.41 -19.77 -8.70
N LEU A 691 -36.69 -20.62 -7.96
CA LEU A 691 -35.32 -20.32 -7.54
C LEU A 691 -34.36 -20.23 -8.74
N PHE A 692 -34.65 -20.92 -9.85
CA PHE A 692 -33.90 -20.87 -11.10
C PHE A 692 -34.77 -20.40 -12.26
N THR A 693 -34.21 -19.61 -13.18
CA THR A 693 -34.97 -19.05 -14.32
C THR A 693 -35.31 -20.03 -15.44
N THR A 694 -34.58 -21.14 -15.58
CA THR A 694 -34.77 -22.12 -16.66
C THR A 694 -35.14 -23.49 -16.08
N THR A 695 -36.19 -24.12 -16.62
CA THR A 695 -36.59 -25.49 -16.30
C THR A 695 -35.88 -26.48 -17.23
N GLY A 696 -35.11 -27.43 -16.67
CA GLY A 696 -34.55 -28.56 -17.44
C GLY A 696 -33.17 -28.37 -18.09
N SER A 697 -32.40 -27.33 -17.76
CA SER A 697 -30.98 -27.20 -18.16
C SER A 697 -30.04 -27.39 -16.96
N THR A 698 -28.72 -27.44 -17.22
CA THR A 698 -27.51 -27.74 -16.39
C THR A 698 -27.41 -27.22 -14.94
N ASN A 699 -28.47 -26.66 -14.37
CA ASN A 699 -28.57 -26.22 -12.98
C ASN A 699 -28.90 -27.39 -12.05
N LYS A 700 -28.16 -27.52 -10.95
CA LYS A 700 -28.41 -28.55 -9.94
C LYS A 700 -28.12 -28.05 -8.53
N VAL A 701 -28.74 -28.71 -7.55
CA VAL A 701 -28.43 -28.56 -6.14
C VAL A 701 -27.79 -29.85 -5.65
N SER A 702 -26.55 -29.80 -5.17
CA SER A 702 -25.82 -30.98 -4.72
C SER A 702 -25.70 -30.99 -3.20
N LEU A 703 -26.14 -32.07 -2.56
CA LEU A 703 -26.05 -32.33 -1.12
C LEU A 703 -24.95 -33.37 -0.85
N GLY A 704 -23.83 -32.94 -0.26
CA GLY A 704 -22.81 -33.90 0.21
C GLY A 704 -23.04 -34.31 1.66
N THR A 705 -22.06 -34.99 2.26
CA THR A 705 -22.21 -35.63 3.58
C THR A 705 -22.60 -34.67 4.71
N GLY A 706 -22.31 -33.37 4.58
CA GLY A 706 -22.74 -32.37 5.57
C GLY A 706 -24.22 -31.94 5.47
N GLY A 707 -24.95 -32.37 4.43
CA GLY A 707 -26.33 -31.96 4.15
C GLY A 707 -26.49 -30.49 3.76
N GLY A 708 -27.71 -30.05 3.47
CA GLY A 708 -28.01 -28.65 3.14
C GLY A 708 -29.25 -28.14 3.86
N VAL A 709 -29.23 -26.87 4.26
CA VAL A 709 -30.36 -26.19 4.90
C VAL A 709 -30.95 -25.17 3.93
N VAL A 710 -32.28 -25.20 3.78
CA VAL A 710 -33.05 -24.11 3.19
C VAL A 710 -33.82 -23.43 4.32
N ASP A 711 -33.51 -22.17 4.62
CA ASP A 711 -34.26 -21.34 5.57
C ASP A 711 -35.21 -20.42 4.79
N THR A 712 -36.51 -20.71 4.84
CA THR A 712 -37.50 -19.90 4.13
C THR A 712 -37.75 -18.56 4.79
N ALA A 713 -37.45 -18.41 6.08
CA ALA A 713 -37.63 -17.16 6.84
C ALA A 713 -39.00 -16.47 6.63
N GLY A 714 -40.07 -17.23 6.41
CA GLY A 714 -41.43 -16.71 6.15
C GLY A 714 -41.80 -16.55 4.67
N PHE A 715 -40.84 -16.70 3.78
CA PHE A 715 -41.02 -16.56 2.33
C PHE A 715 -41.27 -17.90 1.65
N SER A 716 -41.62 -17.88 0.37
CA SER A 716 -41.87 -19.10 -0.40
C SER A 716 -41.04 -19.18 -1.68
N THR A 717 -40.59 -20.38 -2.03
CA THR A 717 -39.92 -20.64 -3.32
C THR A 717 -40.17 -22.03 -3.88
N THR A 718 -39.99 -22.18 -5.20
CA THR A 718 -40.06 -23.46 -5.90
C THR A 718 -38.68 -23.85 -6.44
N LEU A 719 -38.25 -25.07 -6.15
CA LEU A 719 -37.12 -25.75 -6.76
C LEU A 719 -37.63 -26.70 -7.85
N ARG A 720 -37.38 -26.32 -9.11
CA ARG A 720 -37.71 -27.13 -10.29
C ARG A 720 -36.53 -27.95 -10.81
N THR A 721 -35.32 -27.67 -10.33
CA THR A 721 -34.09 -28.36 -10.70
C THR A 721 -33.90 -29.62 -9.88
N ILE A 722 -32.97 -30.48 -10.30
CA ILE A 722 -32.61 -31.69 -9.55
C ILE A 722 -31.86 -31.35 -8.26
N ILE A 723 -32.27 -31.97 -7.16
CA ILE A 723 -31.47 -32.11 -5.95
C ILE A 723 -30.85 -33.51 -5.94
N GLU A 724 -29.53 -33.60 -5.83
CA GLU A 724 -28.76 -34.86 -5.89
C GLU A 724 -27.79 -35.01 -4.70
N GLY A 725 -27.19 -36.19 -4.57
CA GLY A 725 -26.10 -36.47 -3.63
C GLY A 725 -26.52 -37.27 -2.40
N SER A 726 -25.57 -37.59 -1.53
CA SER A 726 -25.81 -38.48 -0.39
C SER A 726 -26.28 -37.75 0.88
N GLY A 727 -26.29 -36.42 0.87
CA GLY A 727 -26.59 -35.58 2.03
C GLY A 727 -28.07 -35.45 2.38
N SER A 728 -28.34 -35.05 3.61
CA SER A 728 -29.69 -34.72 4.10
C SER A 728 -30.15 -33.33 3.65
N LEU A 729 -31.46 -33.16 3.46
CA LEU A 729 -32.09 -31.85 3.24
C LEU A 729 -32.81 -31.39 4.51
N THR A 730 -32.54 -30.18 4.99
CA THR A 730 -33.27 -29.58 6.12
C THR A 730 -34.03 -28.33 5.69
N LEU A 731 -35.33 -28.28 5.96
CA LEU A 731 -36.13 -27.07 5.86
C LEU A 731 -36.23 -26.40 7.25
N LYS A 732 -35.97 -25.09 7.29
CA LYS A 732 -36.19 -24.23 8.46
C LYS A 732 -37.00 -23.00 8.07
N SER A 733 -37.57 -22.35 9.07
CA SER A 733 -38.11 -21.00 8.94
C SER A 733 -37.98 -20.26 10.26
N SER A 734 -37.25 -19.15 10.28
CA SER A 734 -37.16 -18.29 11.47
C SER A 734 -38.49 -17.64 11.87
N SER A 735 -39.48 -17.54 10.97
CA SER A 735 -40.81 -17.00 11.28
C SER A 735 -41.86 -18.08 11.61
N GLY A 736 -41.50 -19.36 11.49
CA GLY A 736 -42.44 -20.48 11.56
C GLY A 736 -43.30 -20.69 10.31
N SER A 737 -43.34 -19.73 9.38
CA SER A 737 -44.15 -19.75 8.15
C SER A 737 -43.29 -19.81 6.87
N GLY A 738 -43.88 -19.89 5.68
CA GLY A 738 -43.15 -19.95 4.41
C GLY A 738 -43.03 -21.37 3.83
N THR A 739 -42.94 -21.48 2.50
CA THR A 739 -43.07 -22.75 1.78
C THR A 739 -41.88 -23.03 0.85
N LEU A 740 -41.26 -24.21 0.99
CA LEU A 740 -40.36 -24.75 -0.03
C LEU A 740 -41.12 -25.77 -0.88
N THR A 741 -41.29 -25.50 -2.17
CA THR A 741 -41.94 -26.43 -3.11
C THR A 741 -40.88 -27.17 -3.93
N LEU A 742 -40.88 -28.49 -3.88
CA LEU A 742 -40.06 -29.37 -4.72
C LEU A 742 -40.90 -29.87 -5.89
N SER A 743 -40.65 -29.35 -7.09
CA SER A 743 -41.38 -29.73 -8.30
C SER A 743 -40.49 -30.32 -9.40
N GLY A 744 -39.19 -30.46 -9.15
CA GLY A 744 -38.24 -31.17 -10.01
C GLY A 744 -38.04 -32.63 -9.59
N VAL A 745 -37.35 -33.41 -10.42
CA VAL A 745 -36.90 -34.78 -10.05
C VAL A 745 -35.72 -34.66 -9.10
N ASN A 746 -35.90 -35.09 -7.87
CA ASN A 746 -34.86 -35.20 -6.85
C ASN A 746 -34.36 -36.65 -6.73
N THR A 747 -33.06 -36.83 -6.46
CA THR A 747 -32.38 -38.14 -6.38
C THR A 747 -31.47 -38.28 -5.17
N TYR A 748 -31.44 -37.28 -4.28
CA TYR A 748 -30.60 -37.31 -3.09
C TYR A 748 -31.03 -38.42 -2.13
N SER A 749 -30.06 -39.10 -1.51
CA SER A 749 -30.29 -40.29 -0.69
C SER A 749 -30.40 -40.06 0.82
N GLY A 750 -30.04 -38.86 1.31
CA GLY A 750 -30.10 -38.54 2.73
C GLY A 750 -31.51 -38.21 3.24
N ASP A 751 -31.65 -38.19 4.56
CA ASP A 751 -32.92 -37.88 5.23
C ASP A 751 -33.40 -36.45 4.95
N THR A 752 -34.72 -36.25 5.03
CA THR A 752 -35.34 -34.93 4.96
C THR A 752 -35.83 -34.52 6.35
N THR A 753 -35.48 -33.33 6.83
CA THR A 753 -35.96 -32.79 8.11
C THR A 753 -36.71 -31.49 7.91
N ILE A 754 -37.94 -31.38 8.43
CA ILE A 754 -38.74 -30.16 8.41
C ILE A 754 -38.80 -29.62 9.84
N GLN A 755 -37.96 -28.63 10.15
CA GLN A 755 -37.90 -28.03 11.48
C GLN A 755 -38.99 -26.99 11.70
N ALA A 756 -39.37 -26.24 10.67
CA ALA A 756 -40.43 -25.23 10.67
C ALA A 756 -40.84 -24.88 9.23
N GLY A 757 -42.03 -24.29 9.05
CA GLY A 757 -42.58 -23.95 7.73
C GLY A 757 -43.19 -25.15 7.00
N THR A 758 -43.44 -24.98 5.70
CA THR A 758 -44.10 -25.97 4.83
C THR A 758 -43.14 -26.53 3.78
N LEU A 759 -42.91 -27.84 3.74
CA LEU A 759 -42.30 -28.51 2.59
C LEU A 759 -43.42 -29.05 1.70
N ALA A 760 -43.55 -28.54 0.47
CA ALA A 760 -44.50 -29.04 -0.52
C ALA A 760 -43.78 -29.93 -1.55
N ILE A 761 -44.28 -31.14 -1.80
CA ILE A 761 -43.68 -32.10 -2.75
C ILE A 761 -44.66 -32.34 -3.90
N GLN A 762 -44.31 -31.86 -5.09
CA GLN A 762 -45.15 -32.00 -6.29
C GLN A 762 -44.74 -33.19 -7.17
N VAL A 763 -43.48 -33.63 -7.10
CA VAL A 763 -42.95 -34.77 -7.85
C VAL A 763 -42.40 -35.84 -6.90
N ALA A 764 -42.83 -37.09 -7.11
CA ALA A 764 -42.35 -38.31 -6.46
C ALA A 764 -40.80 -38.41 -6.51
N SER A 765 -40.08 -38.00 -5.47
CA SER A 765 -38.62 -37.85 -5.64
C SER A 765 -37.77 -37.84 -4.37
N LEU A 766 -38.34 -38.21 -3.23
CA LEU A 766 -37.53 -38.48 -2.05
C LEU A 766 -36.89 -39.86 -2.20
N ALA A 767 -35.63 -40.03 -1.76
CA ALA A 767 -34.95 -41.30 -1.91
C ALA A 767 -35.68 -42.47 -1.25
N THR A 768 -35.57 -43.62 -1.91
CA THR A 768 -36.05 -44.89 -1.39
C THR A 768 -35.31 -45.22 -0.08
N ASN A 769 -36.07 -45.47 0.98
CA ASN A 769 -35.59 -45.72 2.36
C ASN A 769 -35.08 -44.52 3.16
N SER A 770 -35.18 -43.27 2.69
CA SER A 770 -34.94 -42.10 3.54
C SER A 770 -36.12 -41.82 4.48
N THR A 771 -35.84 -41.19 5.62
CA THR A 771 -36.86 -40.73 6.56
C THR A 771 -37.17 -39.25 6.32
N VAL A 772 -38.45 -38.88 6.37
CA VAL A 772 -38.86 -37.46 6.51
C VAL A 772 -39.28 -37.22 7.94
N SER A 773 -38.51 -36.44 8.70
CA SER A 773 -38.83 -36.04 10.06
C SER A 773 -39.53 -34.68 10.08
N ILE A 774 -40.66 -34.57 10.78
CA ILE A 774 -41.47 -33.34 10.87
C ILE A 774 -41.49 -32.90 12.33
N ALA A 775 -41.13 -31.64 12.60
CA ALA A 775 -41.17 -31.05 13.93
C ALA A 775 -42.56 -30.48 14.27
N GLN A 776 -42.80 -30.19 15.56
CA GLN A 776 -44.05 -29.57 16.00
C GLN A 776 -44.26 -28.21 15.32
N GLY A 777 -45.44 -28.00 14.71
CA GLY A 777 -45.78 -26.77 13.99
C GLY A 777 -45.25 -26.68 12.55
N ALA A 778 -44.46 -27.66 12.09
CA ALA A 778 -44.09 -27.81 10.69
C ALA A 778 -45.16 -28.55 9.88
N VAL A 779 -45.13 -28.35 8.57
CA VAL A 779 -46.09 -28.94 7.62
C VAL A 779 -45.35 -29.65 6.49
N LEU A 780 -45.72 -30.90 6.23
CA LEU A 780 -45.39 -31.59 4.98
C LEU A 780 -46.65 -31.61 4.11
N ARG A 781 -46.58 -31.01 2.93
CA ARG A 781 -47.67 -30.96 1.96
C ARG A 781 -47.37 -31.87 0.78
N LEU A 782 -48.23 -32.86 0.54
CA LEU A 782 -48.04 -33.88 -0.49
C LEU A 782 -48.86 -33.51 -1.74
N ASP A 783 -48.38 -32.52 -2.49
CA ASP A 783 -49.03 -31.99 -3.71
C ASP A 783 -48.75 -32.85 -4.95
N PHE A 784 -48.73 -34.18 -4.82
CA PHE A 784 -48.29 -35.03 -5.92
C PHE A 784 -49.16 -34.86 -7.16
N THR A 785 -48.53 -34.57 -8.29
CA THR A 785 -49.19 -34.54 -9.61
C THR A 785 -49.31 -35.94 -10.23
N THR A 786 -48.79 -36.97 -9.56
CA THR A 786 -48.81 -38.40 -9.92
C THR A 786 -49.13 -39.25 -8.68
N THR A 787 -49.48 -40.52 -8.87
CA THR A 787 -49.81 -41.47 -7.79
C THR A 787 -48.55 -41.88 -7.02
N ASN A 788 -48.44 -41.57 -5.73
CA ASN A 788 -47.35 -42.05 -4.86
C ASN A 788 -47.86 -42.96 -3.76
N THR A 789 -47.11 -44.04 -3.48
CA THR A 789 -47.40 -44.94 -2.36
C THR A 789 -46.48 -44.65 -1.19
N VAL A 790 -47.07 -44.35 -0.05
CA VAL A 790 -46.37 -44.18 1.23
C VAL A 790 -46.29 -45.53 1.93
N ALA A 791 -45.08 -45.96 2.31
CA ALA A 791 -44.86 -47.25 2.97
C ALA A 791 -45.20 -47.23 4.47
N GLY A 792 -45.22 -46.05 5.09
CA GLY A 792 -45.62 -45.87 6.48
C GLY A 792 -45.50 -44.39 6.87
N LEU A 793 -46.49 -43.91 7.61
CA LEU A 793 -46.57 -42.53 8.10
C LEU A 793 -46.92 -42.55 9.58
N VAL A 794 -46.19 -41.80 10.40
CA VAL A 794 -46.52 -41.60 11.82
C VAL A 794 -46.72 -40.10 12.05
N THR A 795 -47.85 -39.70 12.61
CA THR A 795 -48.18 -38.30 12.91
C THR A 795 -48.69 -38.17 14.33
N ASN A 796 -48.09 -37.29 15.13
CA ASN A 796 -48.37 -37.09 16.55
C ASN A 796 -48.41 -38.41 17.35
N GLY A 797 -47.50 -39.35 17.02
CA GLY A 797 -47.42 -40.67 17.64
C GLY A 797 -48.41 -41.71 17.11
N VAL A 798 -49.28 -41.37 16.16
CA VAL A 798 -50.27 -42.28 15.56
C VAL A 798 -49.78 -42.77 14.20
N ALA A 799 -49.71 -44.09 14.02
CA ALA A 799 -49.42 -44.69 12.72
C ALA A 799 -50.65 -44.58 11.79
N LEU A 800 -50.42 -44.01 10.60
CA LEU A 800 -51.39 -43.97 9.50
C LEU A 800 -51.11 -45.14 8.54
N PRO A 801 -52.16 -45.74 7.96
CA PRO A 801 -52.02 -46.90 7.09
C PRO A 801 -51.20 -46.58 5.84
N PRO A 802 -50.35 -47.51 5.35
CA PRO A 802 -49.72 -47.41 4.04
C PRO A 802 -50.77 -47.21 2.94
N GLY A 803 -50.49 -46.39 1.94
CA GLY A 803 -51.49 -46.08 0.92
C GLY A 803 -51.03 -45.14 -0.16
N VAL A 804 -51.88 -44.96 -1.17
CA VAL A 804 -51.73 -43.94 -2.20
C VAL A 804 -52.09 -42.59 -1.60
N TYR A 805 -51.25 -41.58 -1.73
CA TYR A 805 -51.55 -40.21 -1.33
C TYR A 805 -51.64 -39.34 -2.59
N ASN A 806 -52.75 -38.63 -2.77
CA ASN A 806 -52.94 -37.62 -3.82
C ASN A 806 -53.94 -36.54 -3.37
N LEU A 807 -54.18 -35.53 -4.21
CA LEU A 807 -55.12 -34.43 -3.94
C LEU A 807 -56.58 -34.89 -3.66
N GLY A 808 -56.93 -36.14 -3.96
CA GLY A 808 -58.31 -36.64 -3.94
C GLY A 808 -58.66 -37.62 -2.81
N ASN A 809 -57.72 -38.13 -2.01
CA ASN A 809 -58.01 -39.28 -1.10
C ASN A 809 -57.57 -39.17 0.37
N ALA A 810 -56.83 -38.13 0.78
CA ALA A 810 -56.55 -37.82 2.20
C ALA A 810 -56.19 -36.32 2.34
N ALA A 811 -56.37 -35.73 3.53
CA ALA A 811 -56.03 -34.33 3.78
C ALA A 811 -54.60 -34.04 3.26
N PRO A 812 -54.38 -33.07 2.35
CA PRO A 812 -53.12 -32.94 1.62
C PRO A 812 -51.94 -32.44 2.48
N PHE A 813 -52.18 -32.26 3.78
CA PHE A 813 -51.25 -31.71 4.75
C PHE A 813 -51.04 -32.71 5.89
N ILE A 814 -49.77 -33.02 6.17
CA ILE A 814 -49.33 -33.67 7.39
C ILE A 814 -48.80 -32.56 8.31
N VAL A 815 -49.44 -32.40 9.47
CA VAL A 815 -49.11 -31.37 10.47
C VAL A 815 -48.71 -31.99 11.81
N GLY A 816 -47.73 -31.39 12.49
CA GLY A 816 -47.26 -31.86 13.81
C GLY A 816 -46.02 -32.74 13.75
N THR A 817 -45.70 -33.45 14.83
CA THR A 817 -44.49 -34.27 14.91
C THR A 817 -44.67 -35.60 14.18
N GLY A 818 -43.75 -36.03 13.30
CA GLY A 818 -43.96 -37.27 12.56
C GLY A 818 -42.80 -37.78 11.72
N SER A 819 -42.92 -39.02 11.22
CA SER A 819 -41.96 -39.64 10.29
C SER A 819 -42.66 -40.25 9.07
N LEU A 820 -42.19 -39.97 7.85
CA LEU A 820 -42.62 -40.61 6.60
C LEU A 820 -41.52 -41.56 6.10
N LYS A 821 -41.88 -42.80 5.75
CA LYS A 821 -41.01 -43.76 5.05
C LYS A 821 -41.45 -43.90 3.60
N VAL A 822 -40.54 -43.59 2.66
CA VAL A 822 -40.79 -43.72 1.21
C VAL A 822 -40.76 -45.19 0.80
N ALA A 823 -41.78 -45.63 0.05
CA ALA A 823 -41.82 -47.00 -0.47
C ALA A 823 -40.73 -47.19 -1.54
N GLY A 824 -39.85 -48.18 -1.34
CA GLY A 824 -38.99 -48.65 -2.44
C GLY A 824 -39.85 -49.30 -3.51
N THR A 825 -39.59 -49.01 -4.78
CA THR A 825 -40.00 -49.95 -5.84
C THR A 825 -39.26 -51.26 -5.56
N VAL A 826 -40.02 -52.29 -5.17
CA VAL A 826 -39.47 -53.65 -5.12
C VAL A 826 -39.04 -53.96 -6.55
N PRO A 827 -37.75 -54.24 -6.83
CA PRO A 827 -37.37 -54.68 -8.16
C PRO A 827 -38.19 -55.92 -8.47
N PRO A 828 -38.74 -56.07 -9.69
CA PRO A 828 -39.28 -57.38 -10.07
C PRO A 828 -38.19 -58.42 -9.79
N PRO A 829 -38.55 -59.63 -9.32
CA PRO A 829 -37.58 -60.70 -9.12
C PRO A 829 -36.71 -60.77 -10.37
N PRO A 830 -35.39 -60.93 -10.24
CA PRO A 830 -34.52 -61.01 -11.41
C PRO A 830 -35.14 -62.03 -12.38
N PRO A 831 -35.29 -61.70 -13.67
CA PRO A 831 -35.70 -62.69 -14.65
C PRO A 831 -34.77 -63.87 -14.47
N ILE A 832 -35.33 -65.06 -14.26
CA ILE A 832 -34.54 -66.28 -14.29
C ILE A 832 -34.00 -66.35 -15.71
N ILE A 833 -32.74 -65.96 -15.88
CA ILE A 833 -32.03 -66.16 -17.15
C ILE A 833 -31.90 -67.67 -17.29
N ALA A 834 -32.41 -68.19 -18.40
CA ALA A 834 -32.28 -69.59 -18.77
C ALA A 834 -30.81 -70.05 -18.62
N PRO A 835 -30.56 -71.33 -18.26
CA PRO A 835 -29.22 -71.82 -18.01
C PRO A 835 -28.28 -71.56 -19.19
N VAL A 836 -27.13 -70.95 -18.90
CA VAL A 836 -26.02 -70.80 -19.84
C VAL A 836 -25.55 -72.20 -20.25
N THR A 837 -25.63 -72.53 -21.53
CA THR A 837 -25.15 -73.82 -22.04
C THR A 837 -23.76 -73.62 -22.63
N VAL A 838 -22.76 -74.32 -22.10
CA VAL A 838 -21.38 -74.31 -22.63
C VAL A 838 -21.27 -75.40 -23.69
N SER A 839 -20.86 -75.04 -24.91
CA SER A 839 -20.63 -75.97 -26.02
C SER A 839 -19.22 -75.74 -26.56
N GLY A 840 -18.29 -76.68 -26.32
CA GLY A 840 -16.91 -76.58 -26.81
C GLY A 840 -16.04 -75.60 -26.01
N THR A 841 -15.05 -74.98 -26.68
CA THR A 841 -14.04 -74.10 -26.06
C THR A 841 -14.49 -72.64 -25.84
N ASN A 842 -15.69 -72.26 -26.30
CA ASN A 842 -16.16 -70.87 -26.33
C ASN A 842 -17.47 -70.71 -25.52
N LEU A 843 -17.67 -69.53 -24.91
CA LEU A 843 -18.86 -69.19 -24.13
C LEU A 843 -19.89 -68.46 -25.00
N VAL A 844 -21.06 -69.05 -25.22
CA VAL A 844 -22.17 -68.42 -25.96
C VAL A 844 -23.23 -67.93 -24.97
N VAL A 845 -23.59 -66.64 -25.01
CA VAL A 845 -24.62 -66.05 -24.15
C VAL A 845 -25.72 -65.44 -25.01
N SER A 846 -26.93 -66.02 -24.95
CA SER A 846 -28.13 -65.46 -25.58
C SER A 846 -28.86 -64.58 -24.57
N VAL A 847 -28.88 -63.27 -24.80
CA VAL A 847 -29.63 -62.31 -23.97
C VAL A 847 -30.97 -61.94 -24.63
N PRO A 848 -32.07 -61.75 -23.87
CA PRO A 848 -33.35 -61.32 -24.41
C PRO A 848 -33.28 -59.88 -24.98
N THR A 849 -33.97 -59.62 -26.09
CA THR A 849 -34.05 -58.28 -26.69
C THR A 849 -34.95 -57.34 -25.88
N VAL A 850 -34.35 -56.30 -25.31
CA VAL A 850 -35.07 -55.15 -24.72
C VAL A 850 -34.50 -53.87 -25.33
N SER A 851 -35.35 -53.03 -25.92
CA SER A 851 -34.93 -51.77 -26.55
C SER A 851 -34.28 -50.84 -25.51
N GLY A 852 -33.04 -50.40 -25.77
CA GLY A 852 -32.29 -49.46 -24.92
C GLY A 852 -31.39 -50.08 -23.85
N ALA A 853 -31.37 -51.41 -23.69
CA ALA A 853 -30.57 -52.08 -22.67
C ALA A 853 -29.09 -52.20 -23.07
N ASN A 854 -28.18 -51.79 -22.18
CA ASN A 854 -26.75 -52.07 -22.27
C ASN A 854 -26.37 -53.17 -21.27
N TYR A 855 -25.60 -54.17 -21.70
CA TYR A 855 -25.13 -55.26 -20.84
C TYR A 855 -23.64 -55.13 -20.52
N VAL A 856 -23.29 -55.13 -19.23
CA VAL A 856 -21.89 -55.09 -18.78
C VAL A 856 -21.56 -56.36 -17.98
N LEU A 857 -20.44 -57.00 -18.31
CA LEU A 857 -19.92 -58.15 -17.56
C LEU A 857 -19.17 -57.64 -16.31
N GLN A 858 -19.68 -57.95 -15.13
CA GLN A 858 -19.18 -57.38 -13.88
C GLN A 858 -17.90 -58.06 -13.35
N SER A 859 -17.73 -59.35 -13.61
CA SER A 859 -16.54 -60.13 -13.23
C SER A 859 -16.54 -61.51 -13.91
N ALA A 860 -15.36 -62.01 -14.26
CA ALA A 860 -15.15 -63.40 -14.65
C ALA A 860 -13.92 -63.94 -13.91
N THR A 861 -13.96 -65.20 -13.47
CA THR A 861 -12.81 -65.87 -12.83
C THR A 861 -12.32 -67.02 -13.71
N ASN A 862 -11.01 -67.31 -13.69
CA ASN A 862 -10.35 -68.38 -14.46
C ASN A 862 -10.33 -68.22 -16.01
N LEU A 863 -10.08 -67.00 -16.51
CA LEU A 863 -9.79 -66.75 -17.92
C LEU A 863 -8.28 -66.87 -18.21
N THR A 864 -7.89 -67.29 -19.42
CA THR A 864 -6.48 -67.35 -19.84
C THR A 864 -5.90 -65.98 -20.27
N GLN A 865 -6.72 -64.93 -20.41
CA GLN A 865 -6.29 -63.56 -20.72
C GLN A 865 -7.13 -62.51 -19.99
N THR A 866 -6.54 -61.34 -19.72
CA THR A 866 -7.21 -60.14 -19.20
C THR A 866 -7.97 -59.44 -20.32
N ILE A 867 -9.28 -59.23 -20.17
CA ILE A 867 -10.10 -58.50 -21.17
C ILE A 867 -10.00 -56.99 -20.87
N HIS A 868 -9.46 -56.21 -21.80
CA HIS A 868 -9.56 -54.74 -21.79
C HIS A 868 -10.69 -54.31 -22.71
N TRP A 869 -11.64 -53.52 -22.21
CA TRP A 869 -12.65 -52.86 -23.05
C TRP A 869 -12.17 -51.46 -23.43
N GLN A 870 -12.03 -51.21 -24.74
CA GLN A 870 -12.11 -49.86 -25.30
C GLN A 870 -13.56 -49.57 -25.63
N ASN A 871 -14.01 -48.38 -25.21
CA ASN A 871 -15.37 -47.91 -25.34
C ASN A 871 -15.61 -47.51 -26.81
N GLU A 872 -16.06 -48.45 -27.65
CA GLU A 872 -16.61 -48.12 -28.97
C GLU A 872 -18.08 -48.52 -29.04
N SER A 873 -18.91 -47.49 -29.23
CA SER A 873 -20.33 -47.62 -29.52
C SER A 873 -20.53 -48.27 -30.89
N THR A 874 -20.72 -49.58 -30.95
CA THR A 874 -21.34 -50.22 -32.11
C THR A 874 -22.80 -50.49 -31.81
N ASN A 875 -23.69 -49.70 -32.42
CA ASN A 875 -25.11 -50.00 -32.49
C ASN A 875 -25.29 -51.41 -33.07
N VAL A 876 -25.75 -52.35 -32.25
CA VAL A 876 -26.19 -53.65 -32.75
C VAL A 876 -27.62 -53.46 -33.23
N GLY A 877 -27.80 -53.43 -34.55
CA GLY A 877 -29.12 -53.42 -35.17
C GLY A 877 -29.96 -54.62 -34.71
N THR A 878 -31.28 -54.44 -34.73
CA THR A 878 -32.28 -55.44 -34.30
C THR A 878 -31.99 -56.84 -34.85
N GLY A 879 -31.55 -57.76 -33.97
CA GLY A 879 -31.47 -59.20 -34.27
C GLY A 879 -30.11 -59.92 -34.13
N GLY A 880 -29.17 -59.48 -33.28
CA GLY A 880 -27.86 -60.13 -33.12
C GLY A 880 -27.63 -60.88 -31.80
N SER A 881 -26.98 -62.05 -31.86
CA SER A 881 -26.33 -62.70 -30.70
C SER A 881 -24.92 -62.12 -30.51
N LEU A 882 -24.52 -61.82 -29.27
CA LEU A 882 -23.15 -61.41 -28.97
C LEU A 882 -22.28 -62.66 -28.79
N ILE A 883 -21.37 -62.92 -29.73
CA ILE A 883 -20.40 -64.01 -29.63
C ILE A 883 -19.12 -63.46 -29.00
N LEU A 884 -18.72 -64.00 -27.86
CA LEU A 884 -17.45 -63.70 -27.20
C LEU A 884 -16.52 -64.90 -27.35
N ASP A 885 -15.54 -64.81 -28.23
CA ASP A 885 -14.49 -65.83 -28.38
C ASP A 885 -13.46 -65.68 -27.25
N VAL A 886 -13.70 -66.38 -26.14
CA VAL A 886 -12.79 -66.42 -24.99
C VAL A 886 -12.41 -67.88 -24.69
N PRO A 887 -11.12 -68.27 -24.84
CA PRO A 887 -10.66 -69.61 -24.52
C PRO A 887 -10.80 -69.92 -23.02
N ILE A 888 -11.34 -71.10 -22.68
CA ILE A 888 -11.52 -71.56 -21.28
C ILE A 888 -10.48 -72.61 -20.92
N GLN A 889 -9.97 -72.61 -19.68
CA GLN A 889 -9.08 -73.68 -19.19
C GLN A 889 -9.83 -75.02 -19.03
N PRO A 890 -9.32 -76.15 -19.59
CA PRO A 890 -9.95 -77.46 -19.44
C PRO A 890 -10.03 -77.90 -17.96
N GLY A 891 -11.21 -78.32 -17.50
CA GLY A 891 -11.37 -79.03 -16.21
C GLY A 891 -11.72 -78.21 -14.97
N LYS A 892 -12.02 -76.90 -15.08
CA LYS A 892 -12.50 -76.09 -13.93
C LYS A 892 -13.94 -75.59 -14.14
N GLN A 893 -14.83 -75.80 -13.16
CA GLN A 893 -16.19 -75.24 -13.18
C GLN A 893 -16.19 -73.73 -12.90
N GLN A 894 -16.90 -72.96 -13.72
CA GLN A 894 -17.20 -71.54 -13.51
C GLN A 894 -18.26 -71.39 -12.40
N LYS A 895 -18.07 -70.45 -11.47
CA LYS A 895 -19.01 -70.27 -10.34
C LYS A 895 -20.02 -69.12 -10.52
N TYR A 896 -19.74 -68.04 -11.26
CA TYR A 896 -20.73 -66.95 -11.45
C TYR A 896 -20.47 -66.11 -12.71
N LEU A 897 -21.49 -65.92 -13.56
CA LEU A 897 -21.59 -64.84 -14.57
C LEU A 897 -22.71 -63.89 -14.10
N ARG A 898 -22.41 -62.60 -13.94
CA ARG A 898 -23.40 -61.55 -13.62
C ARG A 898 -23.42 -60.49 -14.71
N PHE A 899 -24.61 -60.28 -15.27
CA PHE A 899 -24.92 -59.18 -16.17
C PHE A 899 -25.92 -58.25 -15.48
N TRP A 900 -25.78 -56.94 -15.69
CA TRP A 900 -26.80 -55.95 -15.35
C TRP A 900 -27.29 -55.30 -16.64
N GLY A 901 -28.60 -55.05 -16.74
CA GLY A 901 -29.18 -54.12 -17.70
C GLY A 901 -29.42 -52.79 -16.99
N TYR A 902 -29.01 -51.69 -17.62
CA TYR A 902 -29.46 -50.34 -17.25
C TYR A 902 -30.69 -49.96 -18.05
#